data_AF-A0A355IQ78-F1
#
_entry.id   AF-A0A355IQ78-F1
#
_cell.length_a   1.000
_cell.length_b   1.000
_cell.length_c   1.000
_cell.angle_alpha   90.00
_cell.angle_beta   90.00
_cell.angle_gamma   90.00
#
_symmetry.space_group_name_H-M   'P 1'
#
loop_
_entity.id
_entity.type
_entity.pdbx_description
1 polymer ?
#
loop_
_entity_poly.entity_id
_entity_poly.type
_entity_poly.pdbx_seq_one_letter_code
_entity_poly.pdbx_strand_id
1 'polypeptide(L)'
;MRHVSFLFIALLSLFFSAANERPIHLLLAGDSTMADKPAYKNSIDPLSGEVTPVPFHEKGWGMMLQAHFSDRVKVENWARNGRSTRRFIEEGWWDKLLANTLKGDYVVIQFAHNDGAKDKPDRYTSPEAYEANLIRMIKDVKAKGAHPLLATAVMRRKFDEQGKLIDMHGVYPELTRKVAKDLNVPMIDLQAATTKWMETAGVEPSARFFHQVPAGTNPLFPNGLLDNTHFNETGAKAVAGFFIDGLESLDIKPLVSALKKNHSSYVSQVWTADLGNGRYKNPVLYADYSDPDVCGVEGVYYMVASSFNCAPGLPILRSYDLVNWELVNHALPAVEPLDFFSKPQLGCGVWAPCIRYHAGFYYIFYGDPDHGIYMVKTKDPERAWSKPVLVKAGKGLIDSSPLWDDDGRVYLVHAYAGSRRGMKSVLAICELSPDASQAIGEDVLVFDGHDGNDTSEGPKFHKYNGYYYVFFPAGGVKEGWQMVMRSRSVYGPYEARRVMEQGKSTLNGPHQGAWVQTPQGEDWFFHFQELKPLGRVVHLQPMTWVNDWPVIGLDPDGDGIGEPVTTYRKPATLRSYPQSTPAESDEFNGYTLGKQWQWYANPKSTWAYFHGDKGFIRLFSANPDEAVPNLLYYPNLLLQKFPSPDFTATTKVRFTPNPSMKGERCGLGIIGLDYGALSLTQTVEGFVLSMVTCVKAGDGASESVQASVTLPSNEVYLRVAVKGMRDCAFSYSLDGRTFKPLGTVFKAREGQWIGAKVGLFCTRPAWKNDSGYMDVDWFRVTP
;
A
#
# COMPACT_ATOMS: atom_id res chain seq x y z
N MET A 1 8.91 -15.16 -75.18
CA MET A 1 8.87 -16.12 -74.06
C MET A 1 9.38 -15.37 -72.83
N ARG A 2 8.49 -14.74 -72.05
CA ARG A 2 7.74 -15.29 -70.90
C ARG A 2 8.61 -15.45 -69.63
N HIS A 3 8.20 -14.72 -68.58
CA HIS A 3 8.61 -14.75 -67.17
C HIS A 3 9.95 -14.05 -66.88
N VAL A 4 10.07 -12.97 -66.09
CA VAL A 4 9.64 -12.81 -64.69
C VAL A 4 9.38 -11.32 -64.40
N SER A 5 8.16 -10.97 -63.97
CA SER A 5 7.83 -9.66 -63.39
C SER A 5 6.60 -9.83 -62.49
N PHE A 6 6.78 -10.47 -61.34
CA PHE A 6 5.79 -10.53 -60.26
C PHE A 6 6.51 -10.91 -58.98
N LEU A 7 7.17 -9.96 -58.32
CA LEU A 7 7.41 -10.00 -56.86
C LEU A 7 7.93 -8.63 -56.35
N PHE A 8 7.27 -7.53 -56.70
CA PHE A 8 7.59 -6.21 -56.13
C PHE A 8 6.34 -5.38 -55.79
N ILE A 9 5.18 -6.04 -55.59
CA ILE A 9 3.92 -5.43 -55.14
C ILE A 9 3.24 -6.34 -54.08
N ALA A 10 4.00 -6.80 -53.09
CA ALA A 10 3.46 -7.52 -51.93
C ALA A 10 4.12 -7.13 -50.60
N LEU A 11 4.95 -6.07 -50.58
CA LEU A 11 5.67 -5.61 -49.39
C LEU A 11 5.46 -4.10 -49.11
N LEU A 12 4.32 -3.56 -49.54
CA LEU A 12 3.94 -2.16 -49.32
C LEU A 12 2.46 -1.99 -48.91
N SER A 13 1.87 -3.03 -48.32
CA SER A 13 0.50 -3.02 -47.80
C SER A 13 0.35 -3.60 -46.39
N LEU A 14 1.44 -3.73 -45.63
CA LEU A 14 1.42 -4.14 -44.21
C LEU A 14 1.78 -3.01 -43.23
N PHE A 15 1.98 -1.80 -43.72
CA PHE A 15 2.11 -0.59 -42.91
C PHE A 15 1.01 0.39 -43.30
N PHE A 16 -0.20 0.19 -42.78
CA PHE A 16 -1.20 1.22 -42.44
C PHE A 16 -2.51 0.54 -42.03
N SER A 17 -2.66 0.26 -40.73
CA SER A 17 -3.86 0.61 -39.93
C SER A 17 -3.76 -0.02 -38.53
N ALA A 18 -2.81 0.40 -37.71
CA ALA A 18 -3.14 0.58 -36.30
C ALA A 18 -3.98 1.87 -36.24
N ALA A 19 -5.22 1.79 -36.71
CA ALA A 19 -6.17 2.84 -36.41
C ALA A 19 -6.24 2.89 -34.88
N ASN A 20 -6.00 4.07 -34.28
CA ASN A 20 -6.37 4.30 -32.89
C ASN A 20 -7.87 3.98 -32.79
N GLU A 21 -8.22 2.78 -32.33
CA GLU A 21 -9.61 2.43 -32.07
C GLU A 21 -10.13 3.45 -31.06
N ARG A 22 -11.24 4.11 -31.41
CA ARG A 22 -11.87 5.07 -30.50
C ARG A 22 -12.18 4.37 -29.15
N PRO A 23 -12.09 5.07 -28.01
CA PRO A 23 -12.53 4.51 -26.74
C PRO A 23 -13.99 4.04 -26.83
N ILE A 24 -14.28 2.91 -26.18
CA ILE A 24 -15.65 2.44 -25.98
C ILE A 24 -16.31 3.36 -24.96
N HIS A 25 -17.49 3.89 -25.25
CA HIS A 25 -18.24 4.64 -24.24
C HIS A 25 -19.09 3.70 -23.39
N LEU A 26 -19.04 3.87 -22.08
CA LEU A 26 -19.96 3.27 -21.11
C LEU A 26 -20.91 4.36 -20.61
N LEU A 27 -22.09 4.46 -21.22
CA LEU A 27 -23.08 5.49 -20.92
C LEU A 27 -24.03 5.00 -19.83
N LEU A 28 -24.26 5.82 -18.80
CA LEU A 28 -25.06 5.45 -17.64
C LEU A 28 -26.41 6.18 -17.62
N ALA A 29 -27.52 5.45 -17.75
CA ALA A 29 -28.88 5.94 -17.63
C ALA A 29 -29.52 5.47 -16.31
N GLY A 30 -29.80 6.40 -15.39
CA GLY A 30 -30.44 6.02 -14.14
C GLY A 30 -30.77 7.12 -13.15
N ASP A 31 -31.02 6.70 -11.92
CA ASP A 31 -31.58 7.52 -10.86
C ASP A 31 -30.52 8.18 -9.95
N SER A 32 -30.97 8.73 -8.82
CA SER A 32 -30.13 9.48 -7.89
C SER A 32 -29.01 8.66 -7.23
N THR A 33 -29.11 7.33 -7.18
CA THR A 33 -28.04 6.50 -6.59
C THR A 33 -26.84 6.36 -7.52
N MET A 34 -27.02 6.55 -8.83
CA MET A 34 -25.95 6.51 -9.85
C MET A 34 -25.43 7.90 -10.24
N ALA A 35 -26.26 8.94 -10.12
CA ALA A 35 -26.02 10.28 -10.65
C ALA A 35 -24.79 11.01 -10.08
N ASP A 36 -24.17 11.85 -10.91
CA ASP A 36 -23.10 12.77 -10.48
C ASP A 36 -23.61 13.75 -9.43
N LYS A 37 -22.76 14.01 -8.43
CA LYS A 37 -23.03 14.92 -7.32
C LYS A 37 -22.02 16.06 -7.32
N PRO A 38 -22.45 17.30 -7.04
CA PRO A 38 -21.52 18.41 -6.96
C PRO A 38 -20.55 18.21 -5.79
N ALA A 39 -19.32 18.71 -5.92
CA ALA A 39 -18.35 18.66 -4.83
C ALA A 39 -18.75 19.57 -3.65
N TYR A 40 -19.49 20.63 -3.92
CA TYR A 40 -19.94 21.63 -2.94
C TYR A 40 -21.40 22.01 -3.17
N LYS A 41 -22.09 22.39 -2.11
CA LYS A 41 -23.38 23.10 -2.14
C LYS A 41 -23.27 24.35 -1.30
N ASN A 42 -24.05 25.36 -1.64
CA ASN A 42 -24.07 26.61 -0.89
C ASN A 42 -24.97 26.49 0.34
N SER A 43 -24.47 26.89 1.50
CA SER A 43 -25.28 27.23 2.66
C SER A 43 -25.42 28.75 2.73
N ILE A 44 -26.60 29.23 3.13
CA ILE A 44 -26.91 30.65 3.25
C ILE A 44 -27.15 30.94 4.74
N ASP A 45 -26.36 31.84 5.31
CA ASP A 45 -26.61 32.34 6.66
C ASP A 45 -27.93 33.16 6.66
N PRO A 46 -28.94 32.78 7.45
CA PRO A 46 -30.24 33.43 7.42
C PRO A 46 -30.25 34.84 8.04
N LEU A 47 -29.21 35.22 8.80
CA LEU A 47 -29.08 36.53 9.44
C LEU A 47 -28.23 37.50 8.61
N SER A 48 -27.08 37.04 8.11
CA SER A 48 -26.16 37.88 7.33
C SER A 48 -26.41 37.83 5.82
N GLY A 49 -27.11 36.80 5.33
CA GLY A 49 -27.26 36.53 3.90
C GLY A 49 -25.99 36.01 3.23
N GLU A 50 -24.94 35.72 4.01
CA GLU A 50 -23.67 35.23 3.50
C GLU A 50 -23.82 33.84 2.89
N VAL A 51 -23.20 33.64 1.72
CA VAL A 51 -23.24 32.38 0.98
C VAL A 51 -21.90 31.66 1.12
N THR A 52 -21.90 30.54 1.81
CA THR A 52 -20.69 29.75 2.06
C THR A 52 -20.75 28.44 1.29
N PRO A 53 -19.74 28.12 0.45
CA PRO A 53 -19.66 26.81 -0.19
C PRO A 53 -19.28 25.75 0.84
N VAL A 54 -20.09 24.70 0.95
CA VAL A 54 -19.95 23.61 1.92
C VAL A 54 -19.72 22.30 1.17
N PRO A 55 -18.73 21.48 1.55
CA PRO A 55 -18.52 20.17 0.97
C PRO A 55 -19.79 19.32 0.97
N PHE A 56 -20.12 18.72 -0.18
CA PHE A 56 -21.28 17.85 -0.33
C PHE A 56 -20.82 16.40 -0.48
N HIS A 57 -21.13 15.59 0.54
CA HIS A 57 -20.55 14.26 0.72
C HIS A 57 -21.32 13.14 -0.01
N GLU A 58 -22.54 13.41 -0.48
CA GLU A 58 -23.28 12.47 -1.32
C GLU A 58 -22.48 12.13 -2.58
N LYS A 59 -22.43 10.84 -2.94
CA LYS A 59 -21.84 10.34 -4.18
C LYS A 59 -22.78 9.35 -4.85
N GLY A 60 -22.91 9.45 -6.17
CA GLY A 60 -23.51 8.38 -6.97
C GLY A 60 -22.45 7.34 -7.32
N TRP A 61 -22.82 6.06 -7.36
CA TRP A 61 -21.86 4.99 -7.66
C TRP A 61 -21.28 5.10 -9.08
N GLY A 62 -22.03 5.69 -10.02
CA GLY A 62 -21.56 5.95 -11.39
C GLY A 62 -20.33 6.86 -11.45
N MET A 63 -20.16 7.75 -10.47
CA MET A 63 -19.00 8.64 -10.36
C MET A 63 -17.68 7.88 -10.15
N MET A 64 -17.75 6.66 -9.62
CA MET A 64 -16.58 5.87 -9.23
C MET A 64 -16.08 4.95 -10.35
N LEU A 65 -16.88 4.72 -11.40
CA LEU A 65 -16.60 3.72 -12.42
C LEU A 65 -15.38 4.03 -13.29
N GLN A 66 -15.15 5.30 -13.66
CA GLN A 66 -14.02 5.66 -14.54
C GLN A 66 -12.67 5.24 -13.94
N ALA A 67 -12.56 5.22 -12.61
CA ALA A 67 -11.36 4.81 -11.90
C ALA A 67 -10.99 3.35 -12.17
N HIS A 68 -11.96 2.48 -12.50
CA HIS A 68 -11.76 1.07 -12.78
C HIS A 68 -11.36 0.78 -14.23
N PHE A 69 -11.48 1.74 -15.15
CA PHE A 69 -11.20 1.53 -16.57
C PHE A 69 -9.96 2.29 -17.04
N SER A 70 -9.21 1.67 -17.97
CA SER A 70 -8.14 2.34 -18.72
C SER A 70 -8.74 3.32 -19.72
N ASP A 71 -7.91 4.10 -20.41
CA ASP A 71 -8.36 5.08 -21.40
C ASP A 71 -9.05 4.44 -22.63
N ARG A 72 -9.09 3.09 -22.71
CA ARG A 72 -9.87 2.33 -23.68
C ARG A 72 -11.39 2.41 -23.43
N VAL A 73 -11.82 2.72 -22.21
CA VAL A 73 -13.23 2.93 -21.87
C VAL A 73 -13.42 4.29 -21.23
N LYS A 74 -14.34 5.06 -21.80
CA LYS A 74 -14.77 6.36 -21.28
C LYS A 74 -16.17 6.22 -20.66
N VAL A 75 -16.30 6.53 -19.39
CA VAL A 75 -17.57 6.51 -18.68
C VAL A 75 -18.26 7.85 -18.82
N GLU A 76 -19.52 7.83 -19.26
CA GLU A 76 -20.35 9.04 -19.38
C GLU A 76 -21.62 8.90 -18.53
N ASN A 77 -21.68 9.64 -17.42
CA ASN A 77 -22.77 9.52 -16.48
C ASN A 77 -23.93 10.48 -16.79
N TRP A 78 -25.00 9.94 -17.35
CA TRP A 78 -26.21 10.70 -17.67
C TRP A 78 -27.31 10.55 -16.63
N ALA A 79 -27.08 9.79 -15.55
CA ALA A 79 -28.06 9.59 -14.49
C ALA A 79 -28.42 10.92 -13.80
N ARG A 80 -29.66 11.02 -13.30
CA ARG A 80 -30.21 12.26 -12.74
C ARG A 80 -30.98 12.04 -11.45
N ASN A 81 -30.81 13.00 -10.54
CA ASN A 81 -31.48 12.98 -9.24
C ASN A 81 -33.01 12.97 -9.38
N GLY A 82 -33.68 12.07 -8.66
CA GLY A 82 -35.15 12.04 -8.60
C GLY A 82 -35.87 11.57 -9.87
N ARG A 83 -35.15 11.08 -10.89
CA ARG A 83 -35.77 10.61 -12.14
C ARG A 83 -36.19 9.15 -12.04
N SER A 84 -37.41 8.88 -12.49
CA SER A 84 -37.90 7.57 -12.90
C SER A 84 -37.64 7.34 -14.38
N THR A 85 -37.87 6.13 -14.88
CA THR A 85 -37.83 5.84 -16.32
C THR A 85 -38.72 6.81 -17.12
N ARG A 86 -39.94 7.08 -16.64
CA ARG A 86 -40.87 8.03 -17.26
C ARG A 86 -40.30 9.44 -17.32
N ARG A 87 -39.84 9.99 -16.19
CA ARG A 87 -39.29 11.36 -16.15
C ARG A 87 -37.99 11.51 -16.92
N PHE A 88 -37.15 10.48 -16.94
CA PHE A 88 -35.91 10.47 -17.71
C PHE A 88 -36.19 10.56 -19.22
N ILE A 89 -37.27 9.92 -19.68
CA ILE A 89 -37.76 10.01 -21.06
C ILE A 89 -38.44 11.36 -21.32
N GLU A 90 -39.42 11.75 -20.50
CA GLU A 90 -40.21 12.99 -20.69
C GLU A 90 -39.35 14.25 -20.71
N GLU A 91 -38.28 14.30 -19.89
CA GLU A 91 -37.37 15.44 -19.82
C GLU A 91 -36.28 15.43 -20.92
N GLY A 92 -36.33 14.46 -21.84
CA GLY A 92 -35.40 14.35 -22.97
C GLY A 92 -33.98 13.91 -22.60
N TRP A 93 -33.76 13.40 -21.39
CA TRP A 93 -32.44 12.85 -21.00
C TRP A 93 -32.13 11.56 -21.74
N TRP A 94 -33.15 10.71 -21.96
CA TRP A 94 -33.01 9.52 -22.79
C TRP A 94 -32.55 9.87 -24.20
N ASP A 95 -33.24 10.81 -24.86
CA ASP A 95 -32.91 11.23 -26.23
C ASP A 95 -31.51 11.84 -26.33
N LYS A 96 -31.09 12.61 -25.32
CA LYS A 96 -29.71 13.16 -25.24
C LYS A 96 -28.65 12.08 -25.10
N LEU A 97 -28.86 11.09 -24.22
CA LEU A 97 -27.94 9.95 -24.10
C LEU A 97 -27.87 9.18 -25.42
N LEU A 98 -29.02 8.91 -26.04
CA LEU A 98 -29.11 8.15 -27.29
C LEU A 98 -28.47 8.88 -28.48
N ALA A 99 -28.50 10.21 -28.48
CA ALA A 99 -27.82 11.04 -29.47
C ALA A 99 -26.29 10.94 -29.37
N ASN A 100 -25.76 10.65 -28.18
CA ASN A 100 -24.32 10.46 -27.90
C ASN A 100 -23.89 8.99 -27.91
N THR A 101 -24.81 8.05 -28.13
CA THR A 101 -24.50 6.62 -28.23
C THR A 101 -24.05 6.26 -29.64
N LEU A 102 -22.86 5.67 -29.76
CA LEU A 102 -22.28 5.19 -31.01
C LEU A 102 -22.32 3.66 -31.10
N LYS A 103 -22.20 3.14 -32.33
CA LYS A 103 -22.14 1.68 -32.57
C LYS A 103 -20.99 1.04 -31.79
N GLY A 104 -21.29 -0.01 -31.02
CA GLY A 104 -20.33 -0.72 -30.17
C GLY A 104 -20.18 -0.17 -28.74
N ASP A 105 -20.84 0.94 -28.40
CA ASP A 105 -20.87 1.44 -27.03
C ASP A 105 -21.75 0.56 -26.13
N TYR A 106 -21.62 0.72 -24.81
CA TYR A 106 -22.46 0.06 -23.82
C TYR A 106 -23.33 1.09 -23.10
N VAL A 107 -24.62 0.78 -22.95
CA VAL A 107 -25.57 1.64 -22.22
C VAL A 107 -26.11 0.87 -21.01
N VAL A 108 -25.73 1.33 -19.82
CA VAL A 108 -26.21 0.80 -18.54
C VAL A 108 -27.55 1.46 -18.21
N ILE A 109 -28.57 0.67 -17.93
CA ILE A 109 -29.92 1.14 -17.57
C ILE A 109 -30.25 0.64 -16.17
N GLN A 110 -30.34 1.57 -15.21
CA GLN A 110 -30.66 1.29 -13.80
C GLN A 110 -31.68 2.29 -13.27
N PHE A 111 -32.88 1.81 -12.93
CA PHE A 111 -33.96 2.62 -12.36
C PHE A 111 -34.67 1.85 -11.25
N ALA A 112 -35.89 2.27 -10.87
CA ALA A 112 -36.81 1.72 -9.87
C ALA A 112 -36.96 2.53 -8.57
N HIS A 113 -35.95 3.32 -8.14
CA HIS A 113 -36.08 4.09 -6.88
C HIS A 113 -37.23 5.09 -6.92
N ASN A 114 -37.37 5.82 -8.02
CA ASN A 114 -38.41 6.83 -8.19
C ASN A 114 -39.66 6.28 -8.88
N ASP A 115 -39.51 5.24 -9.71
CA ASP A 115 -40.62 4.58 -10.40
C ASP A 115 -41.62 4.00 -9.40
N GLY A 116 -41.14 3.35 -8.34
CA GLY A 116 -41.96 2.76 -7.28
C GLY A 116 -42.58 3.74 -6.28
N ALA A 117 -42.27 5.05 -6.35
CA ALA A 117 -42.73 6.05 -5.39
C ALA A 117 -44.19 6.47 -5.64
N LYS A 118 -45.16 5.61 -5.31
CA LYS A 118 -46.61 5.84 -5.49
C LYS A 118 -47.11 7.12 -4.82
N ASP A 119 -46.47 7.52 -3.73
CA ASP A 119 -46.72 8.73 -2.96
C ASP A 119 -46.24 10.02 -3.65
N LYS A 120 -45.51 9.90 -4.77
CA LYS A 120 -44.94 11.03 -5.53
C LYS A 120 -45.40 10.99 -6.99
N PRO A 121 -46.62 11.50 -7.29
CA PRO A 121 -47.20 11.44 -8.64
C PRO A 121 -46.34 12.09 -9.73
N ASP A 122 -45.52 13.07 -9.37
CA ASP A 122 -44.58 13.75 -10.27
C ASP A 122 -43.56 12.79 -10.89
N ARG A 123 -43.20 11.71 -10.18
CA ARG A 123 -42.16 10.77 -10.62
C ARG A 123 -42.61 9.31 -10.69
N TYR A 124 -43.75 8.95 -10.10
CA TYR A 124 -44.31 7.59 -10.15
C TYR A 124 -44.44 7.08 -11.59
N THR A 125 -44.15 5.80 -11.80
CA THR A 125 -44.33 5.09 -13.08
C THR A 125 -44.96 3.75 -12.78
N SER A 126 -46.10 3.41 -13.39
CA SER A 126 -46.76 2.11 -13.11
C SER A 126 -45.85 0.93 -13.50
N PRO A 127 -46.02 -0.26 -12.89
CA PRO A 127 -45.29 -1.47 -13.26
C PRO A 127 -45.29 -1.76 -14.76
N GLU A 128 -46.44 -1.61 -15.42
CA GLU A 128 -46.62 -1.85 -16.86
C GLU A 128 -45.87 -0.80 -17.69
N ALA A 129 -45.95 0.47 -17.29
CA ALA A 129 -45.23 1.54 -17.95
C ALA A 129 -43.71 1.42 -17.74
N TYR A 130 -43.26 0.96 -16.57
CA TYR A 130 -41.85 0.72 -16.28
C TYR A 130 -41.27 -0.38 -17.18
N GLU A 131 -41.97 -1.52 -17.28
CA GLU A 131 -41.59 -2.62 -18.17
C GLU A 131 -41.57 -2.14 -19.64
N ALA A 132 -42.61 -1.42 -20.08
CA ALA A 132 -42.66 -0.85 -21.43
C ALA A 132 -41.50 0.13 -21.70
N ASN A 133 -41.14 0.97 -20.72
CA ASN A 133 -40.03 1.91 -20.83
C ASN A 133 -38.68 1.18 -20.93
N LEU A 134 -38.43 0.16 -20.11
CA LEU A 134 -37.19 -0.63 -20.21
C LEU A 134 -37.08 -1.32 -21.57
N ILE A 135 -38.17 -1.92 -22.06
CA ILE A 135 -38.22 -2.55 -23.38
C ILE A 135 -37.91 -1.53 -24.48
N ARG A 136 -38.51 -0.32 -24.41
CA ARG A 136 -38.21 0.77 -25.34
C ARG A 136 -36.74 1.14 -25.30
N MET A 137 -36.19 1.41 -24.11
CA MET A 137 -34.79 1.81 -23.95
C MET A 137 -33.82 0.76 -24.52
N ILE A 138 -34.08 -0.52 -24.30
CA ILE A 138 -33.28 -1.62 -24.86
C ILE A 138 -33.34 -1.63 -26.39
N LYS A 139 -34.55 -1.49 -26.97
CA LYS A 139 -34.73 -1.47 -28.44
C LYS A 139 -34.01 -0.27 -29.07
N ASP A 140 -34.13 0.89 -28.45
CA ASP A 140 -33.50 2.14 -28.86
C ASP A 140 -31.96 2.01 -28.88
N VAL A 141 -31.36 1.41 -27.85
CA VAL A 141 -29.90 1.14 -27.79
C VAL A 141 -29.48 0.13 -28.88
N LYS A 142 -30.21 -0.97 -29.04
CA LYS A 142 -29.93 -1.97 -30.09
C LYS A 142 -30.05 -1.35 -31.49
N ALA A 143 -30.99 -0.44 -31.72
CA ALA A 143 -31.17 0.26 -32.99
C ALA A 143 -29.98 1.18 -33.36
N LYS A 144 -29.23 1.67 -32.36
CA LYS A 144 -27.96 2.40 -32.57
C LYS A 144 -26.76 1.48 -32.85
N GLY A 145 -26.96 0.16 -32.80
CA GLY A 145 -25.88 -0.82 -32.86
C GLY A 145 -24.99 -0.83 -31.61
N ALA A 146 -25.51 -0.34 -30.48
CA ALA A 146 -24.89 -0.38 -29.17
C ALA A 146 -25.45 -1.54 -28.33
N HIS A 147 -24.82 -1.80 -27.18
CA HIS A 147 -25.11 -2.93 -26.31
C HIS A 147 -25.85 -2.46 -25.03
N PRO A 148 -27.12 -2.82 -24.85
CA PRO A 148 -27.81 -2.54 -23.59
C PRO A 148 -27.30 -3.48 -22.48
N LEU A 149 -27.17 -2.96 -21.27
CA LEU A 149 -26.82 -3.69 -20.06
C LEU A 149 -27.78 -3.24 -18.96
N LEU A 150 -28.57 -4.16 -18.42
CA LEU A 150 -29.48 -3.84 -17.32
C LEU A 150 -28.77 -3.94 -15.97
N ALA A 151 -29.16 -3.10 -15.01
CA ALA A 151 -28.84 -3.32 -13.61
C ALA A 151 -30.07 -3.08 -12.74
N THR A 152 -30.28 -3.94 -11.74
CA THR A 152 -31.36 -3.74 -10.75
C THR A 152 -31.06 -2.52 -9.88
N ALA A 153 -32.09 -1.94 -9.26
CA ALA A 153 -31.87 -0.90 -8.26
C ALA A 153 -31.02 -1.43 -7.09
N VAL A 154 -30.11 -0.60 -6.59
CA VAL A 154 -29.43 -0.88 -5.32
C VAL A 154 -30.44 -0.94 -4.17
N MET A 155 -30.18 -1.81 -3.19
CA MET A 155 -31.06 -1.97 -2.03
C MET A 155 -31.04 -0.71 -1.15
N ARG A 156 -32.22 -0.31 -0.63
CA ARG A 156 -32.33 0.77 0.36
C ARG A 156 -32.02 0.22 1.74
N ARG A 157 -31.35 1.00 2.57
CA ARG A 157 -31.05 0.61 3.95
C ARG A 157 -32.29 0.76 4.84
N LYS A 158 -33.14 -0.27 4.86
CA LYS A 158 -34.27 -0.36 5.80
C LYS A 158 -34.30 -1.77 6.38
N PHE A 159 -34.20 -1.86 7.70
CA PHE A 159 -34.23 -3.14 8.41
C PHE A 159 -35.56 -3.30 9.16
N ASP A 160 -35.99 -4.55 9.34
CA ASP A 160 -37.02 -4.92 10.31
C ASP A 160 -36.43 -5.05 11.73
N GLU A 161 -37.27 -5.36 12.71
CA GLU A 161 -36.88 -5.53 14.11
C GLU A 161 -35.91 -6.72 14.32
N GLN A 162 -35.83 -7.65 13.36
CA GLN A 162 -34.93 -8.79 13.39
C GLN A 162 -33.60 -8.50 12.68
N GLY A 163 -33.39 -7.27 12.20
CA GLY A 163 -32.17 -6.87 11.50
C GLY A 163 -32.07 -7.38 10.07
N LYS A 164 -33.19 -7.78 9.45
CA LYS A 164 -33.26 -8.19 8.04
C LYS A 164 -33.72 -7.04 7.15
N LEU A 165 -33.19 -6.95 5.93
CA LEU A 165 -33.56 -5.88 5.01
C LEU A 165 -34.99 -6.05 4.48
N ILE A 166 -35.72 -4.94 4.43
CA ILE A 166 -37.05 -4.81 3.87
C ILE A 166 -36.92 -4.22 2.47
N ASP A 167 -37.36 -4.97 1.45
CA ASP A 167 -37.43 -4.46 0.08
C ASP A 167 -38.48 -3.33 -0.03
N MET A 168 -38.00 -2.14 -0.36
CA MET A 168 -38.81 -0.93 -0.54
C MET A 168 -39.08 -0.60 -2.01
N HIS A 169 -38.53 -1.38 -2.94
CA HIS A 169 -38.68 -1.22 -4.37
C HIS A 169 -39.87 -2.00 -4.92
N GLY A 170 -40.37 -3.03 -4.21
CA GLY A 170 -41.55 -3.78 -4.63
C GLY A 170 -41.30 -4.62 -5.89
N VAL A 171 -42.21 -4.57 -6.87
CA VAL A 171 -42.14 -5.45 -8.07
C VAL A 171 -41.06 -5.06 -9.09
N TYR A 172 -40.45 -3.88 -8.98
CA TYR A 172 -39.63 -3.30 -10.05
C TYR A 172 -38.28 -4.00 -10.28
N PRO A 173 -37.55 -4.47 -9.25
CA PRO A 173 -36.37 -5.30 -9.46
C PRO A 173 -36.70 -6.60 -10.20
N GLU A 174 -37.79 -7.28 -9.84
CA GLU A 174 -38.26 -8.47 -10.54
C GLU A 174 -38.68 -8.19 -11.99
N LEU A 175 -39.31 -7.05 -12.26
CA LEU A 175 -39.59 -6.64 -13.65
C LEU A 175 -38.31 -6.39 -14.44
N THR A 176 -37.27 -5.84 -13.80
CA THR A 176 -35.96 -5.66 -14.45
C THR A 176 -35.33 -7.02 -14.79
N ARG A 177 -35.36 -7.98 -13.85
CA ARG A 177 -34.91 -9.37 -14.07
C ARG A 177 -35.69 -10.05 -15.19
N LYS A 178 -37.02 -9.88 -15.19
CA LYS A 178 -37.92 -10.42 -16.21
C LYS A 178 -37.59 -9.85 -17.60
N VAL A 179 -37.49 -8.53 -17.74
CA VAL A 179 -37.17 -7.88 -19.03
C VAL A 179 -35.79 -8.31 -19.55
N ALA A 180 -34.79 -8.40 -18.67
CA ALA A 180 -33.45 -8.90 -19.03
C ALA A 180 -33.52 -10.30 -19.64
N LYS A 181 -34.25 -11.21 -18.97
CA LYS A 181 -34.45 -12.59 -19.41
C LYS A 181 -35.23 -12.65 -20.73
N ASP A 182 -36.36 -11.97 -20.82
CA ASP A 182 -37.27 -12.03 -21.97
C ASP A 182 -36.63 -11.48 -23.26
N LEU A 183 -35.77 -10.45 -23.14
CA LEU A 183 -35.09 -9.83 -24.27
C LEU A 183 -33.64 -10.31 -24.48
N ASN A 184 -33.21 -11.30 -23.68
CA ASN A 184 -31.86 -11.85 -23.66
C ASN A 184 -30.78 -10.73 -23.61
N VAL A 185 -30.90 -9.86 -22.61
CA VAL A 185 -29.99 -8.75 -22.35
C VAL A 185 -29.19 -9.06 -21.08
N PRO A 186 -27.85 -8.89 -21.10
CA PRO A 186 -27.05 -9.07 -19.88
C PRO A 186 -27.55 -8.17 -18.75
N MET A 187 -27.50 -8.69 -17.52
CA MET A 187 -27.97 -7.95 -16.35
C MET A 187 -27.09 -8.19 -15.13
N ILE A 188 -26.76 -7.11 -14.41
CA ILE A 188 -26.06 -7.15 -13.13
C ILE A 188 -27.06 -6.93 -12.00
N ASP A 189 -27.15 -7.89 -11.08
CA ASP A 189 -28.09 -7.81 -9.95
C ASP A 189 -27.52 -7.05 -8.75
N LEU A 190 -27.49 -5.73 -8.85
CA LEU A 190 -27.01 -4.86 -7.77
C LEU A 190 -27.89 -4.92 -6.53
N GLN A 191 -29.20 -5.16 -6.66
CA GLN A 191 -30.08 -5.35 -5.50
C GLN A 191 -29.59 -6.53 -4.66
N ALA A 192 -29.35 -7.70 -5.27
CA ALA A 192 -28.88 -8.88 -4.56
C ALA A 192 -27.50 -8.66 -3.92
N ALA A 193 -26.56 -8.06 -4.65
CA ALA A 193 -25.22 -7.76 -4.15
C ALA A 193 -25.25 -6.80 -2.94
N THR A 194 -26.03 -5.72 -3.04
CA THR A 194 -26.13 -4.72 -1.96
C THR A 194 -26.95 -5.20 -0.77
N THR A 195 -27.95 -6.07 -0.97
CA THR A 195 -28.63 -6.79 0.12
C THR A 195 -27.63 -7.62 0.93
N LYS A 196 -26.89 -8.51 0.26
CA LYS A 196 -25.89 -9.37 0.91
C LYS A 196 -24.84 -8.55 1.67
N TRP A 197 -24.36 -7.48 1.05
CA TRP A 197 -23.38 -6.57 1.65
C TRP A 197 -23.89 -5.93 2.94
N MET A 198 -25.12 -5.39 2.93
CA MET A 198 -25.70 -4.73 4.09
C MET A 198 -26.11 -5.72 5.19
N GLU A 199 -26.65 -6.89 4.84
CA GLU A 199 -26.94 -7.96 5.82
C GLU A 199 -25.67 -8.46 6.49
N THR A 200 -24.57 -8.59 5.74
CA THR A 200 -23.25 -8.96 6.29
C THR A 200 -22.70 -7.88 7.22
N ALA A 201 -22.89 -6.61 6.88
CA ALA A 201 -22.44 -5.49 7.72
C ALA A 201 -23.32 -5.33 8.98
N GLY A 202 -24.59 -5.71 8.93
CA GLY A 202 -25.55 -5.51 10.00
C GLY A 202 -26.12 -4.08 10.04
N VAL A 203 -27.06 -3.84 10.96
CA VAL A 203 -27.82 -2.59 11.05
C VAL A 203 -26.89 -1.40 11.26
N GLU A 204 -26.26 -1.25 12.43
CA GLU A 204 -25.43 -0.07 12.73
C GLU A 204 -24.23 0.09 11.78
N PRO A 205 -23.40 -0.94 11.51
CA PRO A 205 -22.20 -0.75 10.69
C PRO A 205 -22.49 -0.46 9.22
N SER A 206 -23.69 -0.77 8.71
CA SER A 206 -24.07 -0.41 7.33
C SER A 206 -24.38 1.08 7.16
N ALA A 207 -24.73 1.82 8.23
CA ALA A 207 -25.10 3.23 8.14
C ALA A 207 -23.96 4.10 7.57
N ARG A 208 -22.70 3.76 7.90
CA ARG A 208 -21.51 4.51 7.49
C ARG A 208 -21.28 4.58 5.98
N PHE A 209 -21.95 3.75 5.18
CA PHE A 209 -21.82 3.77 3.72
C PHE A 209 -22.81 4.73 3.06
N PHE A 210 -23.77 5.23 3.83
CA PHE A 210 -24.82 6.10 3.36
C PHE A 210 -24.54 7.56 3.72
N HIS A 211 -25.28 8.47 3.12
CA HIS A 211 -25.15 9.90 3.34
C HIS A 211 -25.78 10.30 4.68
N GLN A 212 -25.08 9.94 5.75
CA GLN A 212 -25.45 10.21 7.13
C GLN A 212 -24.69 11.45 7.60
N VAL A 213 -25.39 12.39 8.21
CA VAL A 213 -24.81 13.62 8.77
C VAL A 213 -25.34 13.81 10.18
N PRO A 214 -24.47 13.80 11.22
CA PRO A 214 -24.91 14.09 12.57
C PRO A 214 -25.40 15.55 12.71
N ALA A 215 -26.37 15.78 13.59
CA ALA A 215 -26.84 17.13 13.89
C ALA A 215 -25.70 18.04 14.36
N GLY A 216 -25.71 19.30 13.91
CA GLY A 216 -24.68 20.30 14.24
C GLY A 216 -23.35 20.17 13.51
N THR A 217 -23.13 19.15 12.66
CA THR A 217 -21.82 18.92 12.02
C THR A 217 -21.68 19.51 10.62
N ASN A 218 -22.80 19.78 9.94
CA ASN A 218 -22.78 20.31 8.58
C ASN A 218 -23.84 21.41 8.43
N PRO A 219 -23.46 22.62 7.98
CA PRO A 219 -24.41 23.73 7.82
C PRO A 219 -25.43 23.53 6.69
N LEU A 220 -25.28 22.52 5.82
CA LEU A 220 -26.33 22.11 4.89
C LEU A 220 -27.44 21.29 5.58
N PHE A 221 -27.12 20.65 6.70
CA PHE A 221 -28.00 19.76 7.46
C PHE A 221 -27.86 20.06 8.95
N PRO A 222 -28.30 21.24 9.43
CA PRO A 222 -28.09 21.67 10.81
C PRO A 222 -28.72 20.70 11.83
N ASN A 223 -29.86 20.09 11.46
CA ASN A 223 -30.56 19.09 12.29
C ASN A 223 -30.09 17.65 12.03
N GLY A 224 -29.01 17.48 11.25
CA GLY A 224 -28.55 16.20 10.76
C GLY A 224 -29.34 15.70 9.54
N LEU A 225 -28.85 14.61 8.97
CA LEU A 225 -29.45 13.90 7.84
C LEU A 225 -29.31 12.40 8.08
N LEU A 226 -30.44 11.69 8.03
CA LEU A 226 -30.46 10.23 8.00
C LEU A 226 -30.92 9.76 6.62
N ASP A 227 -30.02 9.80 5.63
CA ASP A 227 -30.30 9.33 4.27
C ASP A 227 -29.89 7.87 4.13
N ASN A 228 -30.87 6.98 4.03
CA ASN A 228 -30.65 5.53 3.88
C ASN A 228 -30.76 5.05 2.42
N THR A 229 -30.69 5.96 1.46
CA THR A 229 -30.78 5.66 0.02
C THR A 229 -29.53 6.10 -0.72
N HIS A 230 -29.00 7.28 -0.43
CA HIS A 230 -27.83 7.81 -1.13
C HIS A 230 -26.54 7.48 -0.39
N PHE A 231 -25.46 7.30 -1.14
CA PHE A 231 -24.17 6.89 -0.59
C PHE A 231 -23.29 8.09 -0.28
N ASN A 232 -22.36 7.90 0.64
CA ASN A 232 -21.13 8.68 0.64
C ASN A 232 -20.10 8.06 -0.32
N GLU A 233 -18.89 8.57 -0.35
CA GLU A 233 -17.85 8.06 -1.26
C GLU A 233 -17.52 6.58 -1.04
N THR A 234 -17.42 6.13 0.21
CA THR A 234 -17.12 4.73 0.55
C THR A 234 -18.22 3.79 0.05
N GLY A 235 -19.49 4.13 0.29
CA GLY A 235 -20.62 3.35 -0.22
C GLY A 235 -20.70 3.35 -1.74
N ALA A 236 -20.48 4.49 -2.39
CA ALA A 236 -20.47 4.60 -3.84
C ALA A 236 -19.37 3.75 -4.49
N LYS A 237 -18.17 3.71 -3.89
CA LYS A 237 -17.06 2.83 -4.31
C LYS A 237 -17.40 1.35 -4.15
N ALA A 238 -18.05 0.98 -3.05
CA ALA A 238 -18.48 -0.41 -2.84
C ALA A 238 -19.47 -0.87 -3.92
N VAL A 239 -20.51 -0.08 -4.21
CA VAL A 239 -21.50 -0.39 -5.24
C VAL A 239 -20.89 -0.42 -6.63
N ALA A 240 -19.98 0.51 -6.95
CA ALA A 240 -19.24 0.47 -8.21
C ALA A 240 -18.41 -0.82 -8.32
N GLY A 241 -17.78 -1.27 -7.23
CA GLY A 241 -17.11 -2.57 -7.16
C GLY A 241 -18.03 -3.74 -7.50
N PHE A 242 -19.23 -3.80 -6.91
CA PHE A 242 -20.20 -4.87 -7.24
C PHE A 242 -20.63 -4.84 -8.71
N PHE A 243 -20.70 -3.66 -9.32
CA PHE A 243 -20.94 -3.54 -10.75
C PHE A 243 -19.78 -4.12 -11.58
N ILE A 244 -18.53 -3.85 -11.19
CA ILE A 244 -17.34 -4.43 -11.85
C ILE A 244 -17.33 -5.97 -11.70
N ASP A 245 -17.57 -6.49 -10.50
CA ASP A 245 -17.67 -7.94 -10.26
C ASP A 245 -18.75 -8.58 -11.16
N GLY A 246 -19.86 -7.86 -11.39
CA GLY A 246 -20.91 -8.27 -12.31
C GLY A 246 -20.48 -8.28 -13.78
N LEU A 247 -19.71 -7.28 -14.22
CA LEU A 247 -19.15 -7.24 -15.59
C LEU A 247 -18.21 -8.42 -15.84
N GLU A 248 -17.34 -8.72 -14.87
CA GLU A 248 -16.41 -9.85 -14.93
C GLU A 248 -17.15 -11.19 -14.95
N SER A 249 -18.17 -11.35 -14.09
CA SER A 249 -19.00 -12.56 -14.02
C SER A 249 -19.77 -12.83 -15.32
N LEU A 250 -20.19 -11.77 -16.03
CA LEU A 250 -20.87 -11.86 -17.31
C LEU A 250 -19.91 -12.02 -18.51
N ASP A 251 -18.59 -11.97 -18.28
CA ASP A 251 -17.54 -11.99 -19.31
C ASP A 251 -17.80 -10.99 -20.46
N ILE A 252 -18.12 -9.73 -20.12
CA ILE A 252 -18.31 -8.67 -21.13
C ILE A 252 -16.93 -8.21 -21.64
N LYS A 253 -16.32 -9.04 -22.50
CA LYS A 253 -14.90 -8.95 -22.92
C LYS A 253 -14.40 -7.55 -23.28
N PRO A 254 -15.12 -6.72 -24.07
CA PRO A 254 -14.62 -5.39 -24.41
C PRO A 254 -14.46 -4.48 -23.18
N LEU A 255 -15.35 -4.61 -22.19
CA LEU A 255 -15.26 -3.86 -20.94
C LEU A 255 -14.26 -4.50 -19.98
N VAL A 256 -14.31 -5.82 -19.78
CA VAL A 256 -13.42 -6.56 -18.86
C VAL A 256 -11.95 -6.40 -19.26
N SER A 257 -11.63 -6.48 -20.56
CA SER A 257 -10.24 -6.28 -21.05
C SER A 257 -9.74 -4.84 -20.92
N ALA A 258 -10.66 -3.88 -20.82
CA ALA A 258 -10.37 -2.46 -20.66
C ALA A 258 -10.37 -2.02 -19.21
N LEU A 259 -10.81 -2.87 -18.26
CA LEU A 259 -10.57 -2.64 -16.85
C LEU A 259 -9.09 -2.34 -16.70
N LYS A 260 -8.76 -1.27 -15.99
CA LYS A 260 -7.46 -1.21 -15.37
C LYS A 260 -7.39 -2.52 -14.64
N LYS A 261 -6.46 -3.38 -15.05
CA LYS A 261 -5.94 -4.37 -14.13
C LYS A 261 -5.52 -3.49 -12.95
N ASN A 262 -6.38 -3.36 -11.94
CA ASN A 262 -5.89 -3.32 -10.58
C ASN A 262 -4.90 -4.46 -10.63
N HIS A 263 -3.61 -4.08 -10.66
CA HIS A 263 -2.49 -4.97 -10.91
C HIS A 263 -2.90 -6.31 -10.34
N SER A 264 -2.96 -7.40 -11.14
CA SER A 264 -3.05 -8.72 -10.53
C SER A 264 -1.98 -8.68 -9.45
N SER A 265 -2.40 -8.65 -8.18
CA SER A 265 -1.54 -8.13 -7.14
C SER A 265 -0.25 -8.90 -7.22
N TYR A 266 0.89 -8.21 -7.22
CA TYR A 266 2.16 -8.91 -7.44
C TYR A 266 2.26 -10.05 -6.42
N VAL A 267 2.56 -11.25 -6.89
CA VAL A 267 2.82 -12.41 -6.04
C VAL A 267 4.26 -12.84 -6.29
N SER A 268 5.05 -12.77 -5.24
CA SER A 268 6.46 -13.14 -5.23
C SER A 268 6.62 -14.61 -5.58
N GLN A 269 7.63 -14.91 -6.40
CA GLN A 269 7.97 -16.28 -6.76
C GLN A 269 8.83 -16.95 -5.69
N VAL A 270 9.40 -16.18 -4.77
CA VAL A 270 10.35 -16.66 -3.75
C VAL A 270 9.74 -16.75 -2.35
N TRP A 271 8.68 -15.97 -2.07
CA TRP A 271 7.95 -16.08 -0.81
C TRP A 271 6.47 -15.75 -0.95
N THR A 272 5.60 -16.56 -0.34
CA THR A 272 4.19 -16.22 -0.13
C THR A 272 3.75 -16.77 1.21
N ALA A 273 3.21 -15.91 2.07
CA ALA A 273 2.75 -16.28 3.41
C ALA A 273 1.36 -16.93 3.40
N ASP A 274 0.49 -16.49 2.48
CA ASP A 274 -0.83 -17.08 2.26
C ASP A 274 -0.71 -18.46 1.60
N LEU A 275 -1.26 -19.49 2.24
CA LEU A 275 -1.17 -20.88 1.76
C LEU A 275 -2.29 -21.25 0.78
N GLY A 276 -3.21 -20.33 0.45
CA GLY A 276 -4.30 -20.54 -0.50
C GLY A 276 -5.42 -21.45 0.01
N ASN A 277 -5.36 -21.88 1.27
CA ASN A 277 -6.28 -22.85 1.89
C ASN A 277 -6.95 -22.30 3.16
N GLY A 278 -7.01 -20.98 3.30
CA GLY A 278 -7.54 -20.31 4.51
C GLY A 278 -6.55 -20.28 5.69
N ARG A 279 -5.29 -20.68 5.49
CA ARG A 279 -4.20 -20.59 6.47
C ARG A 279 -3.06 -19.72 5.97
N TYR A 280 -2.21 -19.28 6.89
CA TYR A 280 -0.95 -18.59 6.59
C TYR A 280 0.23 -19.26 7.30
N LYS A 281 1.44 -18.96 6.83
CA LYS A 281 2.71 -19.25 7.51
C LYS A 281 3.45 -17.97 7.85
N ASN A 282 4.12 -17.97 9.00
CA ASN A 282 5.05 -16.92 9.37
C ASN A 282 6.44 -17.17 8.74
N PRO A 283 7.20 -16.09 8.45
CA PRO A 283 6.81 -14.68 8.57
C PRO A 283 5.80 -14.24 7.49
N VAL A 284 4.85 -13.38 7.86
CA VAL A 284 3.92 -12.77 6.89
C VAL A 284 4.61 -11.80 5.93
N LEU A 285 5.76 -11.24 6.33
CA LEU A 285 6.69 -10.53 5.46
C LEU A 285 8.11 -11.05 5.70
N TYR A 286 8.68 -11.79 4.74
CA TYR A 286 10.03 -12.37 4.85
C TYR A 286 11.15 -11.44 4.38
N ALA A 287 10.94 -10.14 4.60
CA ALA A 287 11.88 -9.06 4.28
C ALA A 287 11.97 -8.11 5.47
N ASP A 288 13.03 -7.29 5.50
CA ASP A 288 13.35 -6.37 6.60
C ASP A 288 12.36 -5.19 6.75
N TYR A 289 11.10 -5.48 7.06
CA TYR A 289 10.07 -4.50 7.46
C TYR A 289 10.09 -4.36 8.98
N SER A 290 11.24 -3.89 9.43
CA SER A 290 11.55 -3.81 10.84
C SER A 290 10.68 -2.85 11.64
N ASP A 291 10.55 -3.12 12.93
CA ASP A 291 9.82 -2.29 13.88
C ASP A 291 8.36 -2.03 13.44
N PRO A 292 7.60 -3.08 13.02
CA PRO A 292 6.34 -2.89 12.37
C PRO A 292 5.31 -2.30 13.34
N ASP A 293 4.56 -1.30 12.86
CA ASP A 293 3.35 -0.85 13.53
C ASP A 293 2.18 -0.80 12.56
N VAL A 294 0.99 -1.21 13.00
CA VAL A 294 -0.19 -1.38 12.14
C VAL A 294 -1.36 -0.59 12.68
N CYS A 295 -2.04 0.14 11.78
CA CYS A 295 -3.30 0.81 12.06
C CYS A 295 -4.39 0.29 11.12
N GLY A 296 -5.49 -0.20 11.70
CA GLY A 296 -6.68 -0.65 10.97
C GLY A 296 -7.79 0.41 11.02
N VAL A 297 -8.34 0.75 9.87
CA VAL A 297 -9.52 1.63 9.75
C VAL A 297 -10.44 1.01 8.71
N GLU A 298 -11.67 0.70 9.11
CA GLU A 298 -12.74 0.20 8.22
C GLU A 298 -12.37 -1.07 7.40
N GLY A 299 -11.56 -1.96 7.98
CA GLY A 299 -11.15 -3.20 7.31
C GLY A 299 -10.02 -3.05 6.29
N VAL A 300 -9.37 -1.87 6.26
CA VAL A 300 -8.11 -1.63 5.59
C VAL A 300 -7.03 -1.42 6.65
N TYR A 301 -5.91 -2.10 6.49
CA TYR A 301 -4.79 -2.05 7.43
C TYR A 301 -3.58 -1.44 6.75
N TYR A 302 -2.96 -0.48 7.42
CA TYR A 302 -1.70 0.11 6.99
C TYR A 302 -0.61 -0.22 7.99
N MET A 303 0.50 -0.77 7.48
CA MET A 303 1.71 -1.02 8.25
C MET A 303 2.76 0.02 7.89
N VAL A 304 3.45 0.53 8.91
CA VAL A 304 4.68 1.31 8.76
C VAL A 304 5.84 0.55 9.40
N ALA A 305 7.05 0.77 8.89
CA ALA A 305 8.27 0.14 9.37
C ALA A 305 9.45 1.14 9.35
N SER A 306 10.50 0.85 10.12
CA SER A 306 11.73 1.65 10.12
C SER A 306 12.39 1.68 8.75
N SER A 307 13.04 2.79 8.43
CA SER A 307 13.81 2.96 7.19
C SER A 307 15.22 3.51 7.41
N PHE A 308 15.54 3.91 8.65
CA PHE A 308 16.84 4.50 9.01
C PHE A 308 17.20 5.65 8.07
N ASN A 309 18.40 5.63 7.50
CA ASN A 309 18.90 6.62 6.56
C ASN A 309 18.42 6.41 5.11
N CYS A 310 17.69 5.33 4.83
CA CYS A 310 17.26 5.03 3.47
C CYS A 310 16.10 5.95 3.04
N ALA A 311 16.15 6.43 1.79
CA ALA A 311 15.15 7.32 1.20
C ALA A 311 14.60 6.72 -0.11
N PRO A 312 13.28 6.75 -0.37
CA PRO A 312 12.25 7.30 0.50
C PRO A 312 12.10 6.46 1.80
N GLY A 313 11.78 7.14 2.90
CA GLY A 313 11.66 6.58 4.23
C GLY A 313 10.20 6.30 4.65
N LEU A 314 10.00 5.64 5.79
CA LEU A 314 8.69 5.23 6.31
C LEU A 314 7.83 4.50 5.25
N PRO A 315 8.20 3.29 4.81
CA PRO A 315 7.37 2.48 3.92
C PRO A 315 5.95 2.30 4.48
N ILE A 316 4.95 2.41 3.62
CA ILE A 316 3.54 2.20 3.93
C ILE A 316 3.07 0.98 3.15
N LEU A 317 2.74 -0.09 3.86
CA LEU A 317 2.15 -1.29 3.29
C LEU A 317 0.65 -1.32 3.57
N ARG A 318 -0.13 -1.81 2.62
CA ARG A 318 -1.57 -2.01 2.75
C ARG A 318 -1.90 -3.49 2.80
N SER A 319 -2.86 -3.86 3.64
CA SER A 319 -3.51 -5.16 3.64
C SER A 319 -5.01 -5.02 3.88
N TYR A 320 -5.77 -6.03 3.48
CA TYR A 320 -7.19 -6.19 3.81
C TYR A 320 -7.45 -7.42 4.70
N ASP A 321 -6.43 -8.24 4.95
CA ASP A 321 -6.56 -9.52 5.66
C ASP A 321 -5.40 -9.82 6.63
N LEU A 322 -4.51 -8.84 6.86
CA LEU A 322 -3.32 -8.89 7.72
C LEU A 322 -2.21 -9.85 7.25
N VAL A 323 -2.42 -10.61 6.17
CA VAL A 323 -1.49 -11.63 5.67
C VAL A 323 -0.90 -11.24 4.33
N ASN A 324 -1.74 -10.77 3.41
CA ASN A 324 -1.34 -10.32 2.09
C ASN A 324 -1.08 -8.82 2.13
N TRP A 325 0.15 -8.42 1.79
CA TRP A 325 0.64 -7.05 1.94
C TRP A 325 1.17 -6.51 0.62
N GLU A 326 0.89 -5.24 0.34
CA GLU A 326 1.40 -4.51 -0.81
C GLU A 326 2.09 -3.24 -0.34
N LEU A 327 3.31 -2.96 -0.80
CA LEU A 327 3.99 -1.69 -0.56
C LEU A 327 3.34 -0.61 -1.45
N VAL A 328 2.50 0.24 -0.85
CA VAL A 328 1.67 1.20 -1.57
C VAL A 328 2.24 2.61 -1.57
N ASN A 329 3.10 2.96 -0.61
CA ASN A 329 3.67 4.31 -0.52
C ASN A 329 4.91 4.36 0.39
N HIS A 330 5.52 5.54 0.46
CA HIS A 330 6.47 5.94 1.51
C HIS A 330 6.07 7.30 2.03
N ALA A 331 6.01 7.47 3.36
CA ALA A 331 5.59 8.75 3.93
C ALA A 331 6.64 9.86 3.79
N LEU A 332 7.93 9.49 3.68
CA LEU A 332 9.03 10.45 3.54
C LEU A 332 9.71 10.32 2.17
N PRO A 333 9.52 11.26 1.25
CA PRO A 333 10.32 11.31 0.02
C PRO A 333 11.83 11.49 0.29
N ALA A 334 12.16 12.19 1.39
CA ALA A 334 13.52 12.41 1.90
C ALA A 334 13.49 12.43 3.44
N VAL A 335 14.60 12.05 4.07
CA VAL A 335 14.77 12.00 5.53
C VAL A 335 15.30 13.35 6.03
N GLU A 336 14.65 13.91 7.04
CA GLU A 336 15.08 15.14 7.72
C GLU A 336 16.06 14.83 8.86
N PRO A 337 17.08 15.67 9.12
CA PRO A 337 17.42 16.90 8.38
C PRO A 337 18.05 16.64 7.01
N LEU A 338 17.57 17.34 5.97
CA LEU A 338 17.95 17.06 4.56
C LEU A 338 19.46 17.01 4.30
N ASP A 339 20.23 17.97 4.82
CA ASP A 339 21.68 18.05 4.60
C ASP A 339 22.42 16.91 5.30
N PHE A 340 21.99 16.52 6.50
CA PHE A 340 22.61 15.44 7.26
C PHE A 340 22.46 14.09 6.55
N PHE A 341 21.28 13.84 5.99
CA PHE A 341 20.94 12.62 5.25
C PHE A 341 21.20 12.72 3.73
N SER A 342 21.86 13.78 3.25
CA SER A 342 22.37 13.87 1.87
C SER A 342 23.50 12.87 1.57
N LYS A 343 24.09 12.31 2.63
CA LYS A 343 25.08 11.24 2.63
C LYS A 343 24.60 10.05 3.47
N PRO A 344 25.14 8.83 3.28
CA PRO A 344 24.79 7.68 4.10
C PRO A 344 25.10 7.92 5.59
N GLN A 345 24.12 7.65 6.45
CA GLN A 345 24.20 7.79 7.92
C GLN A 345 23.82 6.47 8.56
N LEU A 346 24.76 5.51 8.58
CA LEU A 346 24.48 4.12 8.92
C LEU A 346 23.80 3.99 10.31
N GLY A 347 22.59 3.44 10.35
CA GLY A 347 21.87 3.21 11.60
C GLY A 347 21.31 4.46 12.29
N CYS A 348 21.24 5.59 11.59
CA CYS A 348 20.61 6.84 12.04
C CYS A 348 19.28 7.09 11.31
N GLY A 349 18.59 8.18 11.64
CA GLY A 349 17.36 8.59 10.95
C GLY A 349 16.12 7.89 11.49
N VAL A 350 15.30 7.34 10.61
CA VAL A 350 13.96 6.82 10.97
C VAL A 350 14.04 5.49 11.72
N TRP A 351 14.02 5.55 13.06
CA TRP A 351 13.83 4.38 13.93
C TRP A 351 12.33 4.10 14.14
N ALA A 352 12.03 3.09 14.96
CA ALA A 352 10.71 2.61 15.35
C ALA A 352 9.54 3.60 15.18
N PRO A 353 8.74 3.44 14.12
CA PRO A 353 7.57 4.26 13.90
C PRO A 353 6.34 3.74 14.66
N CYS A 354 5.37 4.64 14.84
CA CYS A 354 4.03 4.34 15.35
C CYS A 354 2.99 5.04 14.47
N ILE A 355 2.05 4.29 13.91
CA ILE A 355 0.94 4.80 13.09
C ILE A 355 -0.37 4.76 13.88
N ARG A 356 -1.10 5.88 13.89
CA ARG A 356 -2.41 5.99 14.54
C ARG A 356 -3.39 6.75 13.65
N TYR A 357 -4.67 6.38 13.72
CA TYR A 357 -5.74 7.15 13.09
C TYR A 357 -6.51 7.92 14.15
N HIS A 358 -6.62 9.23 13.97
CA HIS A 358 -7.36 10.11 14.87
C HIS A 358 -7.98 11.27 14.10
N ALA A 359 -9.24 11.57 14.37
CA ALA A 359 -9.97 12.71 13.81
C ALA A 359 -9.84 12.88 12.27
N GLY A 360 -9.93 11.78 11.52
CA GLY A 360 -9.87 11.83 10.05
C GLY A 360 -8.46 11.83 9.44
N PHE A 361 -7.41 11.69 10.26
CA PHE A 361 -6.03 11.67 9.83
C PHE A 361 -5.29 10.44 10.35
N TYR A 362 -4.39 9.92 9.53
CA TYR A 362 -3.31 9.05 9.94
C TYR A 362 -2.12 9.90 10.37
N TYR A 363 -1.55 9.57 11.52
CA TYR A 363 -0.34 10.16 12.07
C TYR A 363 0.72 9.08 12.14
N ILE A 364 1.96 9.40 11.78
CA ILE A 364 3.13 8.58 12.07
C ILE A 364 4.07 9.38 12.95
N PHE A 365 4.36 8.85 14.13
CA PHE A 365 5.44 9.33 15.01
C PHE A 365 6.64 8.41 14.89
N TYR A 366 7.85 8.96 14.82
CA TYR A 366 9.07 8.15 14.76
C TYR A 366 10.20 8.85 15.51
N GLY A 367 11.07 8.05 16.14
CA GLY A 367 12.30 8.53 16.74
C GLY A 367 13.41 8.70 15.70
N ASP A 368 14.14 9.80 15.79
CA ASP A 368 15.51 9.94 15.31
C ASP A 368 16.41 10.03 16.54
N PRO A 369 17.25 9.02 16.83
CA PRO A 369 18.05 8.98 18.05
C PRO A 369 19.07 10.13 18.14
N ASP A 370 19.34 10.85 17.06
CA ASP A 370 20.30 11.94 17.01
C ASP A 370 19.63 13.32 17.15
N HIS A 371 18.36 13.44 16.74
CA HIS A 371 17.65 14.73 16.69
C HIS A 371 16.41 14.82 17.60
N GLY A 372 15.67 13.73 17.78
CA GLY A 372 14.44 13.69 18.58
C GLY A 372 13.28 12.99 17.88
N ILE A 373 12.06 13.25 18.34
CA ILE A 373 10.85 12.60 17.85
C ILE A 373 10.17 13.49 16.81
N TYR A 374 9.89 12.92 15.65
CA TYR A 374 9.20 13.58 14.54
C TYR A 374 7.79 13.03 14.33
N MET A 375 6.93 13.82 13.68
CA MET A 375 5.59 13.44 13.26
C MET A 375 5.30 13.85 11.80
N VAL A 376 4.60 12.98 11.07
CA VAL A 376 3.95 13.29 9.78
C VAL A 376 2.50 12.86 9.81
N LYS A 377 1.64 13.50 9.01
CA LYS A 377 0.23 13.10 8.90
C LYS A 377 -0.36 13.22 7.50
N THR A 378 -1.43 12.48 7.24
CA THR A 378 -2.22 12.52 6.00
C THR A 378 -3.67 12.09 6.25
N LYS A 379 -4.57 12.40 5.32
CA LYS A 379 -5.92 11.81 5.28
C LYS A 379 -5.96 10.50 4.47
N ASP A 380 -4.99 10.30 3.59
CA ASP A 380 -4.90 9.14 2.70
C ASP A 380 -3.44 8.61 2.72
N PRO A 381 -3.19 7.46 3.38
CA PRO A 381 -1.86 6.85 3.49
C PRO A 381 -1.17 6.54 2.15
N GLU A 382 -1.95 6.40 1.06
CA GLU A 382 -1.44 6.11 -0.28
C GLU A 382 -1.05 7.38 -1.07
N ARG A 383 -1.21 8.56 -0.46
CA ARG A 383 -0.92 9.86 -1.06
C ARG A 383 0.19 10.59 -0.30
N ALA A 384 0.42 11.85 -0.66
CA ALA A 384 1.42 12.67 -0.01
C ALA A 384 1.12 12.84 1.48
N TRP A 385 2.17 12.80 2.29
CA TRP A 385 2.14 13.09 3.72
C TRP A 385 2.63 14.53 3.97
N SER A 386 2.31 15.09 5.13
CA SER A 386 2.85 16.38 5.55
C SER A 386 4.37 16.35 5.65
N LYS A 387 5.00 17.54 5.66
CA LYS A 387 6.40 17.64 6.08
C LYS A 387 6.57 17.16 7.53
N PRO A 388 7.72 16.57 7.89
CA PRO A 388 8.02 16.20 9.27
C PRO A 388 7.99 17.41 10.21
N VAL A 389 7.36 17.22 11.38
CA VAL A 389 7.36 18.17 12.50
C VAL A 389 8.21 17.58 13.61
N LEU A 390 9.22 18.30 14.09
CA LEU A 390 10.01 17.88 15.26
C LEU A 390 9.19 18.16 16.54
N VAL A 391 8.53 17.12 17.04
CA VAL A 391 7.59 17.20 18.19
C VAL A 391 8.33 17.36 19.51
N LYS A 392 9.43 16.61 19.68
CA LYS A 392 10.26 16.64 20.88
C LYS A 392 11.73 16.52 20.49
N ALA A 393 12.44 17.64 20.54
CA ALA A 393 13.88 17.65 20.27
C ALA A 393 14.64 16.97 21.42
N GLY A 394 15.67 16.19 21.09
CA GLY A 394 16.53 15.60 22.11
C GLY A 394 17.26 14.36 21.65
N LYS A 395 18.51 14.22 22.08
CA LYS A 395 19.33 13.07 21.76
C LYS A 395 18.87 11.82 22.52
N GLY A 396 18.84 10.71 21.79
CA GLY A 396 18.50 9.36 22.25
C GLY A 396 17.03 9.15 22.57
N LEU A 397 16.12 10.02 22.13
CA LEU A 397 14.68 9.79 22.23
C LEU A 397 14.25 8.84 21.10
N ILE A 398 13.65 7.71 21.44
CA ILE A 398 13.27 6.67 20.47
C ILE A 398 11.89 6.09 20.77
N ASP A 399 11.37 5.32 19.82
CA ASP A 399 10.23 4.42 20.01
C ASP A 399 8.99 5.10 20.57
N SER A 400 8.57 6.15 19.87
CA SER A 400 7.51 7.05 20.30
C SER A 400 6.12 6.53 19.90
N SER A 401 5.14 6.54 20.82
CA SER A 401 3.75 6.16 20.53
C SER A 401 2.75 7.13 21.17
N PRO A 402 1.93 7.84 20.36
CA PRO A 402 0.95 8.79 20.89
C PRO A 402 -0.35 8.10 21.32
N LEU A 403 -1.05 8.73 22.26
CA LEU A 403 -2.42 8.41 22.64
C LEU A 403 -3.23 9.70 22.75
N TRP A 404 -4.32 9.79 21.99
CA TRP A 404 -5.36 10.80 22.17
C TRP A 404 -6.36 10.25 23.18
N ASP A 405 -6.54 10.95 24.29
CA ASP A 405 -7.40 10.52 25.38
C ASP A 405 -8.80 11.13 25.27
N ASP A 406 -9.76 10.52 25.98
CA ASP A 406 -11.17 10.91 25.96
C ASP A 406 -11.42 12.29 26.59
N ASP A 407 -10.48 12.80 27.39
CA ASP A 407 -10.53 14.15 27.97
C ASP A 407 -10.01 15.24 27.01
N GLY A 408 -9.59 14.86 25.80
CA GLY A 408 -9.06 15.76 24.78
C GLY A 408 -7.56 16.06 24.92
N ARG A 409 -6.89 15.50 25.92
CA ARG A 409 -5.42 15.60 26.07
C ARG A 409 -4.73 14.55 25.20
N VAL A 410 -3.47 14.81 24.91
CA VAL A 410 -2.64 13.94 24.09
C VAL A 410 -1.38 13.60 24.86
N TYR A 411 -1.03 12.32 24.90
CA TYR A 411 0.14 11.81 25.60
C TYR A 411 1.05 11.08 24.65
N LEU A 412 2.34 11.06 24.97
CA LEU A 412 3.36 10.36 24.22
C LEU A 412 4.17 9.49 25.18
N VAL A 413 4.14 8.17 24.95
CA VAL A 413 5.12 7.26 25.56
C VAL A 413 6.32 7.16 24.64
N HIS A 414 7.52 7.08 25.21
CA HIS A 414 8.75 6.83 24.46
C HIS A 414 9.80 6.10 25.31
N ALA A 415 10.83 5.60 24.66
CA ALA A 415 11.98 4.96 25.28
C ALA A 415 13.26 5.78 25.03
N TYR A 416 14.41 5.21 25.43
CA TYR A 416 15.71 5.85 25.29
C TYR A 416 16.77 4.92 24.68
N ALA A 417 17.51 5.46 23.71
CA ALA A 417 18.63 4.77 23.10
C ALA A 417 19.89 4.89 23.96
N GLY A 418 20.29 3.79 24.61
CA GLY A 418 21.52 3.72 25.39
C GLY A 418 22.77 4.11 24.58
N SER A 419 22.79 3.78 23.28
CA SER A 419 23.89 4.11 22.37
C SER A 419 24.09 5.62 22.13
N ARG A 420 23.09 6.45 22.40
CA ARG A 420 23.16 7.92 22.18
C ARG A 420 23.11 8.71 23.48
N ARG A 421 22.34 8.24 24.47
CA ARG A 421 22.07 8.95 25.73
C ARG A 421 22.72 8.32 26.95
N GLY A 422 23.27 7.10 26.85
CA GLY A 422 23.81 6.36 28.00
C GLY A 422 22.73 5.82 28.95
N MET A 423 21.46 5.83 28.53
CA MET A 423 20.31 5.36 29.29
C MET A 423 19.40 4.51 28.38
N LYS A 424 18.97 3.34 28.86
CA LYS A 424 18.06 2.40 28.18
C LYS A 424 17.23 1.63 29.22
N SER A 425 16.30 0.78 28.77
CA SER A 425 15.45 -0.06 29.63
C SER A 425 14.44 0.72 30.49
N VAL A 426 14.12 1.96 30.12
CA VAL A 426 13.16 2.81 30.84
C VAL A 426 12.15 3.40 29.88
N LEU A 427 10.90 3.49 30.32
CA LEU A 427 9.81 4.09 29.55
C LEU A 427 9.31 5.34 30.27
N ALA A 428 9.10 6.41 29.52
CA ALA A 428 8.57 7.66 30.03
C ALA A 428 7.36 8.13 29.24
N ILE A 429 6.47 8.85 29.91
CA ILE A 429 5.30 9.50 29.30
C ILE A 429 5.39 11.01 29.52
N CYS A 430 5.14 11.78 28.47
CA CYS A 430 4.91 13.22 28.54
C CYS A 430 3.61 13.61 27.86
N GLU A 431 3.12 14.82 28.14
CA GLU A 431 1.97 15.41 27.48
C GLU A 431 2.38 16.15 26.21
N LEU A 432 1.55 16.08 25.17
CA LEU A 432 1.66 16.84 23.94
C LEU A 432 0.60 17.94 23.86
N SER A 433 0.83 18.93 23.00
CA SER A 433 -0.19 19.88 22.58
C SER A 433 -1.43 19.16 22.01
N PRO A 434 -2.63 19.76 22.06
CA PRO A 434 -3.86 19.11 21.57
C PRO A 434 -3.81 18.69 20.08
N ASP A 435 -3.02 19.38 19.26
CA ASP A 435 -2.79 19.04 17.85
C ASP A 435 -1.64 18.03 17.63
N ALA A 436 -1.06 17.53 18.72
CA ALA A 436 0.04 16.58 18.81
C ALA A 436 1.34 17.04 18.13
N SER A 437 1.54 18.34 17.95
CA SER A 437 2.69 18.91 17.23
C SER A 437 3.89 19.23 18.11
N GLN A 438 3.72 19.28 19.43
CA GLN A 438 4.78 19.65 20.37
C GLN A 438 4.63 18.94 21.72
N ALA A 439 5.74 18.51 22.33
CA ALA A 439 5.76 18.10 23.74
C ALA A 439 5.66 19.33 24.66
N ILE A 440 4.69 19.32 25.58
CA ILE A 440 4.38 20.43 26.50
C ILE A 440 4.52 20.05 27.98
N GLY A 441 4.66 18.76 28.28
CA GLY A 441 4.91 18.25 29.63
C GLY A 441 6.33 17.71 29.81
N GLU A 442 6.73 17.60 31.08
CA GLU A 442 7.96 16.89 31.47
C GLU A 442 7.79 15.37 31.33
N ASP A 443 8.91 14.66 31.15
CA ASP A 443 8.92 13.20 31.07
C ASP A 443 8.71 12.58 32.45
N VAL A 444 7.66 11.77 32.60
CA VAL A 444 7.36 11.00 33.82
C VAL A 444 7.78 9.55 33.60
N LEU A 445 8.67 9.04 34.44
CA LEU A 445 9.07 7.63 34.44
C LEU A 445 7.87 6.75 34.80
N VAL A 446 7.51 5.81 33.93
CA VAL A 446 6.39 4.87 34.15
C VAL A 446 6.82 3.42 34.21
N PHE A 447 8.02 3.09 33.74
CA PHE A 447 8.60 1.75 33.84
C PHE A 447 10.12 1.80 33.92
N ASP A 448 10.69 1.01 34.82
CA ASP A 448 12.13 0.79 34.97
C ASP A 448 12.43 -0.71 34.90
N GLY A 449 13.05 -1.15 33.82
CA GLY A 449 13.36 -2.56 33.54
C GLY A 449 14.72 -3.04 34.03
N HIS A 450 15.44 -2.27 34.85
CA HIS A 450 16.75 -2.71 35.38
C HIS A 450 16.66 -3.90 36.34
N ASP A 451 15.44 -4.33 36.69
CA ASP A 451 15.12 -5.46 37.57
C ASP A 451 15.02 -6.83 36.85
N GLY A 452 15.53 -6.93 35.62
CA GLY A 452 15.50 -8.16 34.81
C GLY A 452 14.66 -8.06 33.53
N ASN A 453 14.19 -6.86 33.20
CA ASN A 453 13.51 -6.52 31.95
C ASN A 453 14.39 -5.56 31.12
N ASP A 454 15.67 -5.89 30.96
CA ASP A 454 16.60 -5.04 30.23
C ASP A 454 16.16 -4.90 28.76
N THR A 455 16.56 -3.80 28.10
CA THR A 455 16.12 -3.53 26.73
C THR A 455 14.58 -3.39 26.63
N SER A 456 13.97 -2.86 27.70
CA SER A 456 12.58 -2.37 27.64
C SER A 456 12.52 -1.13 26.75
N GLU A 457 11.95 -1.29 25.56
CA GLU A 457 11.87 -0.29 24.50
C GLU A 457 10.64 -0.55 23.60
N GLY A 458 10.49 0.13 22.47
CA GLY A 458 9.39 -0.14 21.53
C GLY A 458 7.95 0.08 22.05
N PRO A 459 7.66 0.99 23.01
CA PRO A 459 6.34 1.05 23.63
C PRO A 459 5.24 1.43 22.64
N LYS A 460 4.09 0.75 22.73
CA LYS A 460 2.85 1.07 22.01
C LYS A 460 1.75 1.41 22.99
N PHE A 461 1.23 2.63 22.89
CA PHE A 461 0.26 3.17 23.83
C PHE A 461 -1.17 2.96 23.33
N HIS A 462 -2.02 2.41 24.20
CA HIS A 462 -3.42 2.13 23.92
C HIS A 462 -4.29 2.44 25.13
N LYS A 463 -5.57 2.75 24.88
CA LYS A 463 -6.62 2.77 25.90
C LYS A 463 -7.67 1.74 25.54
N TYR A 464 -8.00 0.88 26.49
CA TYR A 464 -8.97 -0.21 26.29
C TYR A 464 -9.61 -0.59 27.63
N ASN A 465 -10.91 -0.88 27.66
CA ASN A 465 -11.66 -1.27 28.87
C ASN A 465 -11.38 -0.42 30.14
N GLY A 466 -11.20 0.90 29.96
CA GLY A 466 -10.92 1.83 31.06
C GLY A 466 -9.52 1.71 31.68
N TYR A 467 -8.59 1.08 30.96
CA TYR A 467 -7.17 1.01 31.28
C TYR A 467 -6.33 1.66 30.17
N TYR A 468 -5.21 2.23 30.57
CA TYR A 468 -4.10 2.61 29.72
C TYR A 468 -3.15 1.41 29.65
N TYR A 469 -2.92 0.89 28.45
CA TYR A 469 -2.00 -0.21 28.19
C TYR A 469 -0.76 0.29 27.46
N VAL A 470 0.41 -0.19 27.87
CA VAL A 470 1.65 -0.03 27.11
C VAL A 470 2.20 -1.43 26.81
N PHE A 471 2.28 -1.75 25.51
CA PHE A 471 2.90 -2.98 25.00
C PHE A 471 4.36 -2.66 24.67
N PHE A 472 5.31 -3.44 25.17
CA PHE A 472 6.73 -3.25 24.89
C PHE A 472 7.52 -4.56 25.01
N PRO A 473 8.50 -4.85 24.14
CA PRO A 473 9.42 -5.96 24.35
C PRO A 473 10.39 -5.69 25.52
N ALA A 474 10.95 -6.76 26.07
CA ALA A 474 12.05 -6.74 27.04
C ALA A 474 12.90 -8.01 26.93
N GLY A 475 14.07 -8.06 27.58
CA GLY A 475 14.97 -9.24 27.58
C GLY A 475 15.88 -9.33 26.36
N GLY A 476 16.00 -8.25 25.59
CA GLY A 476 16.84 -8.15 24.40
C GLY A 476 16.16 -8.55 23.08
N VAL A 477 16.80 -8.22 21.96
CA VAL A 477 16.19 -8.34 20.61
C VAL A 477 16.00 -9.79 20.15
N LYS A 478 16.93 -10.67 20.52
CA LYS A 478 16.96 -12.05 19.98
C LYS A 478 16.24 -13.07 20.85
N GLU A 479 16.41 -12.98 22.17
CA GLU A 479 15.93 -13.97 23.15
C GLU A 479 14.86 -13.37 24.10
N GLY A 480 14.38 -12.17 23.78
CA GLY A 480 13.44 -11.43 24.63
C GLY A 480 12.02 -11.99 24.64
N TRP A 481 11.13 -11.22 25.24
CA TRP A 481 9.71 -11.52 25.39
C TRP A 481 8.88 -10.24 25.24
N GLN A 482 7.58 -10.42 25.07
CA GLN A 482 6.62 -9.32 25.03
C GLN A 482 6.08 -9.06 26.44
N MET A 483 6.28 -7.83 26.91
CA MET A 483 5.64 -7.30 28.12
C MET A 483 4.41 -6.47 27.75
N VAL A 484 3.44 -6.44 28.65
CA VAL A 484 2.36 -5.47 28.66
C VAL A 484 2.24 -4.93 30.08
N MET A 485 2.05 -3.63 30.20
CA MET A 485 1.66 -3.02 31.45
C MET A 485 0.35 -2.27 31.32
N ARG A 486 -0.44 -2.23 32.39
CA ARG A 486 -1.69 -1.47 32.42
C ARG A 486 -1.88 -0.67 33.72
N SER A 487 -2.60 0.45 33.61
CA SER A 487 -3.03 1.27 34.75
C SER A 487 -4.35 1.96 34.46
N ARG A 488 -5.06 2.41 35.50
CA ARG A 488 -6.23 3.29 35.35
C ARG A 488 -5.87 4.78 35.30
N SER A 489 -4.59 5.09 35.49
CA SER A 489 -4.02 6.44 35.43
C SER A 489 -2.91 6.46 34.37
N VAL A 490 -2.87 7.51 33.55
CA VAL A 490 -1.85 7.69 32.50
C VAL A 490 -0.43 7.57 33.05
N TYR A 491 -0.19 8.05 34.27
CA TYR A 491 1.14 8.04 34.90
C TYR A 491 1.33 6.89 35.91
N GLY A 492 0.40 5.94 35.94
CA GLY A 492 0.49 4.78 36.82
C GLY A 492 -0.09 5.00 38.24
N PRO A 493 0.25 4.11 39.19
CA PRO A 493 1.21 3.01 39.03
C PRO A 493 0.72 1.96 38.04
N TYR A 494 1.65 1.38 37.28
CA TYR A 494 1.39 0.33 36.32
C TYR A 494 1.64 -1.05 36.93
N GLU A 495 0.75 -2.00 36.69
CA GLU A 495 1.06 -3.43 36.82
C GLU A 495 1.58 -3.95 35.48
N ALA A 496 2.60 -4.81 35.49
CA ALA A 496 3.24 -5.33 34.27
C ALA A 496 3.27 -6.87 34.27
N ARG A 497 3.13 -7.46 33.08
CA ARG A 497 3.18 -8.92 32.86
C ARG A 497 3.90 -9.25 31.56
N ARG A 498 4.57 -10.39 31.56
CA ARG A 498 4.94 -11.09 30.33
C ARG A 498 3.68 -11.72 29.75
N VAL A 499 3.48 -11.57 28.44
CA VAL A 499 2.26 -12.05 27.75
C VAL A 499 2.56 -12.93 26.54
N MET A 500 3.83 -12.97 26.13
CA MET A 500 4.33 -13.88 25.11
C MET A 500 5.85 -14.04 25.23
N GLU A 501 6.33 -15.25 24.98
CA GLU A 501 7.75 -15.57 24.91
C GLU A 501 8.02 -16.66 23.88
N GLN A 502 9.29 -17.00 23.67
CA GLN A 502 9.65 -18.12 22.78
C GLN A 502 9.06 -19.46 23.28
N GLY A 503 9.16 -19.74 24.58
CA GLY A 503 8.72 -21.00 25.18
C GLY A 503 9.34 -22.22 24.47
N LYS A 504 8.49 -23.15 24.03
CA LYS A 504 8.89 -24.34 23.25
C LYS A 504 8.92 -24.10 21.74
N SER A 505 8.62 -22.87 21.29
CA SER A 505 8.67 -22.53 19.87
C SER A 505 10.10 -22.56 19.31
N THR A 506 10.20 -22.82 18.01
CA THR A 506 11.47 -22.71 17.25
C THR A 506 11.72 -21.28 16.76
N LEU A 507 10.73 -20.40 16.90
CA LEU A 507 10.85 -18.98 16.63
C LEU A 507 11.47 -18.32 17.86
N ASN A 508 12.53 -17.56 17.66
CA ASN A 508 13.16 -16.82 18.75
C ASN A 508 12.23 -15.72 19.29
N GLY A 509 12.65 -15.10 20.40
CA GLY A 509 11.83 -14.16 21.17
C GLY A 509 11.18 -13.04 20.34
N PRO A 510 9.92 -12.67 20.61
CA PRO A 510 9.27 -11.56 19.92
C PRO A 510 9.96 -10.24 20.28
N HIS A 511 10.04 -9.32 19.32
CA HIS A 511 10.48 -7.96 19.61
C HIS A 511 9.71 -6.94 18.79
N GLN A 512 9.30 -5.87 19.48
CA GLN A 512 8.43 -4.79 19.01
C GLN A 512 7.12 -5.31 18.40
N GLY A 513 6.12 -4.46 18.23
CA GLY A 513 4.90 -4.96 17.62
C GLY A 513 3.74 -4.01 17.55
N ALA A 514 2.63 -4.54 17.07
CA ALA A 514 1.36 -3.84 16.99
C ALA A 514 0.20 -4.76 17.27
N TRP A 515 -0.65 -4.34 18.19
CA TRP A 515 -1.98 -4.90 18.36
C TRP A 515 -2.93 -4.29 17.33
N VAL A 516 -3.67 -5.16 16.63
CA VAL A 516 -4.74 -4.77 15.71
C VAL A 516 -5.97 -5.63 15.94
N GLN A 517 -7.15 -5.04 15.75
CA GLN A 517 -8.42 -5.74 15.78
C GLN A 517 -9.04 -5.80 14.39
N THR A 518 -9.62 -6.94 14.04
CA THR A 518 -10.37 -7.11 12.80
C THR A 518 -11.80 -6.56 12.91
N PRO A 519 -12.48 -6.23 11.80
CA PRO A 519 -13.91 -5.87 11.82
C PRO A 519 -14.82 -6.96 12.40
N GLN A 520 -14.32 -8.20 12.52
CA GLN A 520 -15.03 -9.34 13.10
C GLN A 520 -14.78 -9.47 14.62
N GLY A 521 -14.01 -8.57 15.23
CA GLY A 521 -13.71 -8.57 16.66
C GLY A 521 -12.58 -9.51 17.07
N GLU A 522 -11.79 -10.05 16.12
CA GLU A 522 -10.59 -10.83 16.44
C GLU A 522 -9.40 -9.91 16.70
N ASP A 523 -8.65 -10.17 17.77
CA ASP A 523 -7.40 -9.49 18.10
C ASP A 523 -6.19 -10.26 17.57
N TRP A 524 -5.22 -9.50 17.04
CA TRP A 524 -4.00 -10.03 16.46
C TRP A 524 -2.82 -9.15 16.83
N PHE A 525 -1.62 -9.76 16.88
CA PHE A 525 -0.40 -9.06 17.22
C PHE A 525 0.68 -9.29 16.17
N PHE A 526 1.23 -8.20 15.64
CA PHE A 526 2.45 -8.24 14.83
C PHE A 526 3.67 -8.12 15.73
N HIS A 527 4.75 -8.81 15.38
CA HIS A 527 6.09 -8.56 15.92
C HIS A 527 7.14 -8.86 14.86
N PHE A 528 8.41 -8.51 15.11
CA PHE A 528 9.49 -8.97 14.25
C PHE A 528 10.33 -10.09 14.88
N GLN A 529 11.09 -10.76 14.03
CA GLN A 529 12.19 -11.69 14.36
C GLN A 529 13.47 -11.20 13.65
N GLU A 530 14.59 -11.11 14.36
CA GLU A 530 15.89 -10.77 13.78
C GLU A 530 16.59 -12.00 13.16
N LEU A 531 16.98 -11.89 11.88
CA LEU A 531 17.64 -12.94 11.08
C LEU A 531 18.91 -12.43 10.35
N LYS A 532 19.77 -11.70 11.07
CA LYS A 532 21.09 -11.21 10.61
C LYS A 532 21.08 -10.73 9.14
N PRO A 533 21.71 -11.35 8.11
CA PRO A 533 21.72 -10.73 6.78
C PRO A 533 20.34 -10.46 6.18
N LEU A 534 19.29 -11.17 6.62
CA LEU A 534 17.94 -10.92 6.14
C LEU A 534 17.26 -9.71 6.80
N GLY A 535 17.80 -9.23 7.92
CA GLY A 535 17.23 -8.18 8.74
C GLY A 535 16.13 -8.69 9.65
N ARG A 536 15.08 -7.90 9.86
CA ARG A 536 14.02 -8.15 10.83
C ARG A 536 12.69 -8.42 10.11
N VAL A 537 12.27 -9.69 10.14
CA VAL A 537 11.11 -10.21 9.39
C VAL A 537 9.85 -10.15 10.23
N VAL A 538 8.67 -10.00 9.62
CA VAL A 538 7.43 -9.72 10.36
C VAL A 538 6.59 -10.98 10.54
N HIS A 539 6.17 -11.22 11.78
CA HIS A 539 5.31 -12.31 12.21
C HIS A 539 3.95 -11.78 12.62
N LEU A 540 2.91 -12.59 12.42
CA LEU A 540 1.54 -12.36 12.87
C LEU A 540 1.15 -13.46 13.86
N GLN A 541 0.64 -13.08 15.02
CA GLN A 541 0.22 -13.98 16.09
C GLN A 541 -1.27 -13.79 16.41
N PRO A 542 -2.02 -14.87 16.69
CA PRO A 542 -3.35 -14.74 17.27
C PRO A 542 -3.24 -14.12 18.66
N MET A 543 -4.24 -13.36 19.09
CA MET A 543 -4.27 -12.76 20.42
C MET A 543 -5.68 -12.89 21.01
N THR A 544 -5.75 -13.18 22.31
CA THR A 544 -7.02 -13.24 23.06
C THR A 544 -6.90 -12.44 24.35
N TRP A 545 -8.04 -12.08 24.93
CA TRP A 545 -8.12 -11.37 26.21
C TRP A 545 -8.62 -12.31 27.31
N VAL A 546 -7.88 -12.41 28.41
CA VAL A 546 -8.25 -13.17 29.62
C VAL A 546 -8.11 -12.25 30.83
N ASN A 547 -9.22 -11.96 31.51
CA ASN A 547 -9.24 -11.06 32.68
C ASN A 547 -8.58 -9.68 32.41
N ASP A 548 -8.95 -9.09 31.27
CA ASP A 548 -8.41 -7.82 30.76
C ASP A 548 -6.88 -7.82 30.52
N TRP A 549 -6.25 -9.00 30.39
CA TRP A 549 -4.87 -9.17 29.95
C TRP A 549 -4.81 -9.84 28.58
N PRO A 550 -3.93 -9.37 27.67
CA PRO A 550 -3.73 -10.05 26.41
C PRO A 550 -2.89 -11.31 26.63
N VAL A 551 -3.22 -12.37 25.90
CA VAL A 551 -2.41 -13.58 25.73
C VAL A 551 -2.10 -13.68 24.24
N ILE A 552 -0.82 -13.57 23.86
CA ILE A 552 -0.40 -13.48 22.45
C ILE A 552 0.29 -14.77 22.04
N GLY A 553 -0.18 -15.38 20.95
CA GLY A 553 0.25 -16.70 20.52
C GLY A 553 -0.66 -17.81 21.06
N LEU A 554 -0.11 -19.02 21.19
CA LEU A 554 -0.82 -20.16 21.80
C LEU A 554 -0.32 -20.37 23.22
N ASP A 555 -1.25 -20.53 24.17
CA ASP A 555 -0.97 -20.77 25.58
C ASP A 555 -1.50 -22.18 25.95
N PRO A 556 -0.72 -23.25 25.70
CA PRO A 556 -1.16 -24.62 25.90
C PRO A 556 -1.15 -25.07 27.36
N ASP A 557 -0.38 -24.43 28.23
CA ASP A 557 -0.29 -24.74 29.66
C ASP A 557 -1.14 -23.82 30.55
N GLY A 558 -1.69 -22.74 29.98
CA GLY A 558 -2.70 -21.88 30.60
C GLY A 558 -2.11 -20.93 31.64
N ASP A 559 -0.83 -20.58 31.51
CA ASP A 559 -0.13 -19.69 32.46
C ASP A 559 -0.32 -18.19 32.12
N GLY A 560 -0.96 -17.88 30.99
CA GLY A 560 -1.20 -16.54 30.49
C GLY A 560 -0.07 -15.97 29.62
N ILE A 561 0.92 -16.78 29.26
CA ILE A 561 2.06 -16.42 28.42
C ILE A 561 2.03 -17.27 27.15
N GLY A 562 1.69 -16.65 26.01
CA GLY A 562 1.60 -17.40 24.77
C GLY A 562 2.94 -17.62 24.05
N GLU A 563 2.96 -18.62 23.18
CA GLU A 563 4.10 -18.97 22.32
C GLU A 563 3.81 -18.65 20.84
N PRO A 564 4.80 -18.17 20.06
CA PRO A 564 4.62 -17.82 18.66
C PRO A 564 4.30 -19.02 17.76
N VAL A 565 3.32 -18.83 16.87
CA VAL A 565 2.93 -19.82 15.86
C VAL A 565 3.76 -19.70 14.59
N THR A 566 4.09 -20.84 13.99
CA THR A 566 4.69 -20.92 12.64
C THR A 566 3.65 -20.93 11.55
N THR A 567 2.47 -21.51 11.81
CA THR A 567 1.31 -21.50 10.90
C THR A 567 0.02 -21.38 11.70
N TYR A 568 -0.98 -20.71 11.14
CA TYR A 568 -2.29 -20.59 11.77
C TYR A 568 -3.38 -20.36 10.72
N ARG A 569 -4.65 -20.36 11.13
CA ARG A 569 -5.74 -19.93 10.24
C ARG A 569 -5.58 -18.44 9.92
N LYS A 570 -6.06 -18.00 8.75
CA LYS A 570 -6.11 -16.56 8.44
C LYS A 570 -7.09 -15.84 9.39
N PRO A 571 -6.86 -14.54 9.65
CA PRO A 571 -7.85 -13.68 10.29
C PRO A 571 -9.17 -13.70 9.57
N ALA A 572 -10.26 -13.60 10.32
CA ALA A 572 -11.58 -13.42 9.76
C ALA A 572 -11.64 -12.06 9.04
N THR A 573 -12.28 -12.06 7.87
CA THR A 573 -12.41 -10.89 7.01
C THR A 573 -13.83 -10.78 6.46
N LEU A 574 -14.21 -9.59 6.00
CA LEU A 574 -15.54 -9.34 5.41
C LEU A 574 -15.77 -10.12 4.12
N ARG A 575 -14.70 -10.48 3.40
CA ARG A 575 -14.70 -11.24 2.15
C ARG A 575 -13.32 -11.80 1.88
N SER A 576 -13.21 -12.72 0.92
CA SER A 576 -11.91 -13.18 0.41
C SER A 576 -11.20 -12.08 -0.39
N TYR A 577 -9.89 -11.97 -0.20
CA TYR A 577 -9.01 -11.07 -0.95
C TYR A 577 -7.98 -11.90 -1.74
N PRO A 578 -7.56 -11.43 -2.93
CA PRO A 578 -6.53 -12.10 -3.70
C PRO A 578 -5.19 -12.09 -2.94
N GLN A 579 -4.34 -13.06 -3.23
CA GLN A 579 -2.97 -13.08 -2.71
C GLN A 579 -2.19 -11.87 -3.23
N SER A 580 -1.36 -11.30 -2.37
CA SER A 580 -0.46 -10.19 -2.73
C SER A 580 0.77 -10.19 -1.85
N THR A 581 1.90 -9.84 -2.44
CA THR A 581 3.18 -9.64 -1.74
C THR A 581 3.81 -8.32 -2.20
N PRO A 582 4.75 -7.76 -1.43
CA PRO A 582 5.57 -6.66 -1.93
C PRO A 582 6.30 -7.07 -3.22
N ALA A 583 6.41 -6.13 -4.15
CA ALA A 583 7.16 -6.34 -5.38
C ALA A 583 8.66 -6.46 -5.11
N GLU A 584 9.34 -7.38 -5.78
CA GLU A 584 10.81 -7.49 -5.74
C GLU A 584 11.45 -7.51 -7.14
N SER A 585 10.63 -7.67 -8.19
CA SER A 585 11.04 -7.53 -9.59
C SER A 585 10.53 -6.21 -10.17
N ASP A 586 11.27 -5.66 -11.13
CA ASP A 586 10.94 -4.42 -11.85
C ASP A 586 11.36 -4.52 -13.31
N GLU A 587 10.42 -4.25 -14.22
CA GLU A 587 10.67 -4.22 -15.67
C GLU A 587 10.94 -2.80 -16.18
N PHE A 588 10.89 -1.78 -15.31
CA PHE A 588 11.16 -0.38 -15.64
C PHE A 588 10.38 0.19 -16.83
N ASN A 589 9.21 -0.38 -17.13
CA ASN A 589 8.30 0.08 -18.19
C ASN A 589 7.47 1.32 -17.80
N GLY A 590 7.55 1.76 -16.54
CA GLY A 590 6.89 2.96 -16.05
C GLY A 590 7.74 4.22 -16.17
N TYR A 591 7.17 5.36 -15.74
CA TYR A 591 7.87 6.66 -15.68
C TYR A 591 8.28 7.07 -14.26
N THR A 592 8.17 6.14 -13.31
CA THR A 592 8.51 6.33 -11.90
C THR A 592 9.22 5.10 -11.37
N LEU A 593 10.06 5.27 -10.35
CA LEU A 593 10.73 4.16 -9.68
C LEU A 593 9.70 3.25 -8.98
N GLY A 594 9.90 1.93 -9.07
CA GLY A 594 9.16 0.98 -8.25
C GLY A 594 9.34 1.28 -6.76
N LYS A 595 8.29 1.09 -5.95
CA LYS A 595 8.29 1.47 -4.53
C LYS A 595 9.24 0.63 -3.68
N GLN A 596 9.60 -0.56 -4.15
CA GLN A 596 10.54 -1.48 -3.49
C GLN A 596 11.98 -0.96 -3.45
N TRP A 597 12.30 0.04 -4.26
CA TRP A 597 13.63 0.63 -4.33
C TRP A 597 13.81 1.77 -3.33
N GLN A 598 14.95 1.75 -2.64
CA GLN A 598 15.40 2.85 -1.79
C GLN A 598 16.84 3.23 -2.14
N TRP A 599 17.11 4.52 -2.07
CA TRP A 599 18.44 5.08 -2.03
C TRP A 599 19.03 4.97 -0.62
N TYR A 600 20.36 4.86 -0.55
CA TYR A 600 21.07 4.80 0.73
C TYR A 600 21.32 6.18 1.36
N ALA A 601 20.93 7.25 0.67
CA ALA A 601 20.88 8.63 1.15
C ALA A 601 19.75 9.39 0.42
N ASN A 602 19.47 10.63 0.82
CA ASN A 602 18.48 11.47 0.15
C ASN A 602 18.80 11.64 -1.35
N PRO A 603 17.84 11.34 -2.26
CA PRO A 603 18.11 11.31 -3.68
C PRO A 603 18.37 12.68 -4.27
N LYS A 604 19.35 12.76 -5.19
CA LYS A 604 19.48 13.88 -6.12
C LYS A 604 18.73 13.56 -7.42
N SER A 605 18.05 14.55 -7.98
CA SER A 605 17.26 14.41 -9.22
C SER A 605 18.10 13.95 -10.42
N THR A 606 19.42 14.13 -10.37
CA THR A 606 20.34 13.76 -11.45
C THR A 606 20.72 12.28 -11.46
N TRP A 607 20.38 11.48 -10.44
CA TRP A 607 20.86 10.11 -10.34
C TRP A 607 20.13 9.13 -11.25
N ALA A 608 18.83 9.31 -11.48
CA ALA A 608 18.02 8.35 -12.20
C ALA A 608 16.98 9.00 -13.12
N TYR A 609 16.82 8.46 -14.33
CA TYR A 609 15.81 8.89 -15.30
C TYR A 609 15.14 7.66 -15.91
N PHE A 610 13.82 7.76 -16.09
CA PHE A 610 12.99 6.65 -16.59
C PHE A 610 12.72 6.83 -18.07
N HIS A 611 12.86 5.75 -18.84
CA HIS A 611 12.51 5.73 -20.24
C HIS A 611 11.50 4.60 -20.50
N GLY A 612 10.35 4.65 -19.83
CA GLY A 612 9.33 3.59 -19.82
C GLY A 612 8.96 3.05 -21.21
N ASP A 613 8.84 3.94 -22.21
CA ASP A 613 8.55 3.54 -23.62
C ASP A 613 9.64 2.68 -24.26
N LYS A 614 10.85 2.71 -23.72
CA LYS A 614 11.98 1.88 -24.14
C LYS A 614 12.31 0.77 -23.13
N GLY A 615 11.56 0.67 -22.03
CA GLY A 615 11.72 -0.36 -21.00
C GLY A 615 13.06 -0.31 -20.29
N PHE A 616 13.51 0.85 -19.83
CA PHE A 616 14.71 0.91 -18.97
C PHE A 616 14.72 2.11 -18.02
N ILE A 617 15.50 1.99 -16.95
CA ILE A 617 15.95 3.10 -16.11
C ILE A 617 17.41 3.41 -16.40
N ARG A 618 17.75 4.70 -16.52
CA ARG A 618 19.12 5.18 -16.66
C ARG A 618 19.63 5.68 -15.32
N LEU A 619 20.73 5.11 -14.83
CA LEU A 619 21.45 5.56 -13.64
C LEU A 619 22.71 6.32 -14.06
N PHE A 620 22.80 7.61 -13.75
CA PHE A 620 24.01 8.39 -14.00
C PHE A 620 25.05 8.15 -12.93
N SER A 621 26.32 8.20 -13.31
CA SER A 621 27.41 8.03 -12.36
C SER A 621 27.45 9.18 -11.36
N ALA A 622 27.32 8.87 -10.07
CA ALA A 622 27.40 9.88 -9.03
C ALA A 622 28.82 9.98 -8.45
N ASN A 623 29.19 11.20 -8.09
CA ASN A 623 30.34 11.48 -7.25
C ASN A 623 29.82 11.73 -5.81
N PRO A 624 30.52 11.27 -4.75
CA PRO A 624 30.09 11.49 -3.38
C PRO A 624 30.39 12.89 -2.82
N ASP A 625 30.80 13.84 -3.67
CA ASP A 625 31.26 15.21 -3.38
C ASP A 625 32.56 15.27 -2.56
N GLU A 626 32.74 14.37 -1.59
CA GLU A 626 33.94 14.15 -0.80
C GLU A 626 34.50 12.74 -1.01
N ALA A 627 35.79 12.55 -0.75
CA ALA A 627 36.40 11.22 -0.82
C ALA A 627 35.84 10.30 0.28
N VAL A 628 35.32 9.14 -0.13
CA VAL A 628 34.77 8.13 0.77
C VAL A 628 35.60 6.84 0.73
N PRO A 629 35.69 6.08 1.82
CA PRO A 629 36.64 4.96 1.92
C PRO A 629 36.29 3.78 1.01
N ASN A 630 35.00 3.56 0.71
CA ASN A 630 34.52 2.43 -0.08
C ASN A 630 33.08 2.65 -0.58
N LEU A 631 32.54 1.67 -1.32
CA LEU A 631 31.23 1.76 -1.98
C LEU A 631 30.06 2.00 -1.00
N LEU A 632 30.12 1.50 0.24
CA LEU A 632 29.03 1.60 1.22
C LEU A 632 28.66 3.06 1.53
N TYR A 633 29.61 3.98 1.39
CA TYR A 633 29.45 5.40 1.68
C TYR A 633 29.09 6.23 0.45
N TYR A 634 28.86 5.62 -0.72
CA TYR A 634 28.28 6.33 -1.86
C TYR A 634 26.79 6.60 -1.62
N PRO A 635 26.30 7.83 -1.90
CA PRO A 635 24.92 8.18 -1.61
C PRO A 635 23.91 7.56 -2.59
N ASN A 636 24.33 7.25 -3.83
CA ASN A 636 23.45 6.81 -4.91
C ASN A 636 23.38 5.29 -5.09
N LEU A 637 23.53 4.51 -4.01
CA LEU A 637 23.24 3.08 -4.07
C LEU A 637 21.71 2.90 -4.16
N LEU A 638 21.24 2.27 -5.23
CA LEU A 638 19.82 1.96 -5.46
C LEU A 638 19.55 0.51 -5.05
N LEU A 639 18.94 0.30 -3.90
CA LEU A 639 18.92 -0.98 -3.21
C LEU A 639 17.50 -1.42 -2.83
N GLN A 640 17.28 -2.72 -2.75
CA GLN A 640 16.06 -3.35 -2.23
C GLN A 640 16.40 -4.31 -1.10
N LYS A 641 15.42 -4.58 -0.24
CA LYS A 641 15.52 -5.60 0.83
C LYS A 641 15.65 -6.99 0.20
N PHE A 642 16.27 -7.92 0.93
CA PHE A 642 16.17 -9.33 0.56
C PHE A 642 14.70 -9.79 0.67
N PRO A 643 14.15 -10.46 -0.34
CA PRO A 643 12.75 -10.89 -0.35
C PRO A 643 12.50 -12.26 0.33
N SER A 644 13.55 -13.05 0.51
CA SER A 644 13.52 -14.40 1.07
C SER A 644 14.93 -14.87 1.46
N PRO A 645 15.06 -16.00 2.19
CA PRO A 645 16.35 -16.66 2.45
C PRO A 645 17.10 -17.13 1.19
N ASP A 646 16.35 -17.63 0.20
CA ASP A 646 16.88 -18.17 -1.03
C ASP A 646 16.24 -17.41 -2.20
N PHE A 647 17.08 -16.76 -3.02
CA PHE A 647 16.64 -16.08 -4.23
C PHE A 647 17.80 -15.83 -5.19
N THR A 648 17.46 -15.62 -6.46
CA THR A 648 18.38 -15.19 -7.50
C THR A 648 17.95 -13.83 -8.04
N ALA A 649 18.80 -12.81 -7.91
CA ALA A 649 18.60 -11.52 -8.55
C ALA A 649 19.40 -11.47 -9.85
N THR A 650 18.74 -11.14 -10.96
CA THR A 650 19.36 -10.96 -12.28
C THR A 650 18.96 -9.61 -12.86
N THR A 651 19.88 -8.95 -13.54
CA THR A 651 19.60 -7.72 -14.30
C THR A 651 20.37 -7.72 -15.61
N LYS A 652 19.83 -7.02 -16.61
CA LYS A 652 20.54 -6.72 -17.86
C LYS A 652 20.89 -5.25 -17.87
N VAL A 653 22.18 -4.96 -18.05
CA VAL A 653 22.71 -3.60 -18.02
C VAL A 653 23.53 -3.28 -19.26
N ARG A 654 23.52 -2.01 -19.67
CA ARG A 654 24.43 -1.45 -20.67
C ARG A 654 25.14 -0.23 -20.07
N PHE A 655 26.46 -0.26 -20.03
CA PHE A 655 27.27 0.80 -19.49
C PHE A 655 27.80 1.74 -20.58
N THR A 656 27.60 3.04 -20.42
CA THR A 656 28.17 4.07 -21.30
C THR A 656 29.05 4.98 -20.44
N PRO A 657 30.35 4.66 -20.31
CA PRO A 657 31.28 5.46 -19.54
C PRO A 657 31.60 6.78 -20.25
N ASN A 658 31.98 7.80 -19.49
CA ASN A 658 32.59 8.99 -20.06
C ASN A 658 34.03 8.66 -20.53
N PRO A 659 34.36 8.81 -21.83
CA PRO A 659 35.69 8.46 -22.37
C PRO A 659 36.85 9.20 -21.72
N SER A 660 36.56 10.35 -21.12
CA SER A 660 37.54 11.24 -20.50
C SER A 660 37.59 11.11 -18.97
N MET A 661 36.94 10.09 -18.39
CA MET A 661 36.90 9.81 -16.96
C MET A 661 37.40 8.39 -16.68
N LYS A 662 38.46 8.28 -15.87
CA LYS A 662 38.98 6.98 -15.42
C LYS A 662 38.31 6.58 -14.10
N GLY A 663 38.07 5.29 -13.92
CA GLY A 663 37.53 4.72 -12.67
C GLY A 663 36.01 4.86 -12.50
N GLU A 664 35.31 5.34 -13.54
CA GLU A 664 33.85 5.28 -13.56
C GLU A 664 33.39 3.82 -13.71
N ARG A 665 32.41 3.43 -12.89
CA ARG A 665 31.99 2.04 -12.76
C ARG A 665 30.51 1.90 -12.47
N CYS A 666 29.93 0.76 -12.81
CA CYS A 666 28.55 0.41 -12.48
C CYS A 666 28.39 -1.07 -12.17
N GLY A 667 27.29 -1.49 -11.57
CA GLY A 667 27.17 -2.89 -11.21
C GLY A 667 25.95 -3.31 -10.40
N LEU A 668 26.01 -4.57 -9.97
CA LEU A 668 25.06 -5.28 -9.10
C LEU A 668 25.79 -5.72 -7.84
N GLY A 669 25.23 -5.48 -6.66
CA GLY A 669 25.88 -5.83 -5.39
C GLY A 669 24.92 -6.29 -4.30
N ILE A 670 25.50 -7.00 -3.32
CA ILE A 670 24.92 -7.29 -2.01
C ILE A 670 25.63 -6.39 -1.01
N ILE A 671 24.89 -5.45 -0.42
CA ILE A 671 25.40 -4.36 0.41
C ILE A 671 24.93 -4.55 1.85
N GLY A 672 25.88 -4.65 2.77
CA GLY A 672 25.70 -4.53 4.22
C GLY A 672 26.96 -3.94 4.84
N LEU A 673 27.22 -4.20 6.14
CA LEU A 673 28.48 -3.79 6.78
C LEU A 673 29.72 -4.45 6.16
N ASP A 674 29.51 -5.57 5.47
CA ASP A 674 30.41 -6.12 4.46
C ASP A 674 29.65 -6.11 3.12
N TYR A 675 30.35 -5.98 1.99
CA TYR A 675 29.70 -6.09 0.67
C TYR A 675 30.47 -6.94 -0.32
N GLY A 676 29.72 -7.49 -1.29
CA GLY A 676 30.23 -8.15 -2.48
C GLY A 676 29.50 -7.63 -3.71
N ALA A 677 30.21 -7.39 -4.82
CA ALA A 677 29.61 -6.81 -6.01
C ALA A 677 30.28 -7.27 -7.32
N LEU A 678 29.51 -7.26 -8.39
CA LEU A 678 29.99 -7.28 -9.76
C LEU A 678 30.11 -5.84 -10.24
N SER A 679 31.32 -5.38 -10.54
CA SER A 679 31.65 -4.02 -10.97
C SER A 679 32.20 -4.02 -12.39
N LEU A 680 31.49 -3.35 -13.31
CA LEU A 680 31.91 -3.12 -14.68
C LEU A 680 32.59 -1.76 -14.80
N THR A 681 33.81 -1.74 -15.36
CA THR A 681 34.63 -0.54 -15.53
C THR A 681 35.21 -0.52 -16.94
N GLN A 682 35.36 0.65 -17.55
CA GLN A 682 36.15 0.80 -18.78
C GLN A 682 37.63 0.98 -18.44
N THR A 683 38.48 0.12 -19.00
CA THR A 683 39.94 0.19 -18.89
C THR A 683 40.57 0.31 -20.29
N VAL A 684 41.89 0.39 -20.33
CA VAL A 684 42.66 0.35 -21.59
C VAL A 684 42.56 -1.00 -22.31
N GLU A 685 42.17 -2.06 -21.59
CA GLU A 685 42.00 -3.42 -22.12
C GLU A 685 40.57 -3.67 -22.64
N GLY A 686 39.68 -2.69 -22.52
CA GLY A 686 38.26 -2.80 -22.87
C GLY A 686 37.36 -2.68 -21.64
N PHE A 687 36.18 -3.28 -21.70
CA PHE A 687 35.29 -3.36 -20.55
C PHE A 687 35.73 -4.50 -19.64
N VAL A 688 36.09 -4.20 -18.39
CA VAL A 688 36.51 -5.20 -17.41
C VAL A 688 35.41 -5.35 -16.36
N LEU A 689 34.91 -6.57 -16.20
CA LEU A 689 34.00 -6.95 -15.14
C LEU A 689 34.79 -7.60 -14.01
N SER A 690 34.70 -7.03 -12.81
CA SER A 690 35.37 -7.55 -11.61
C SER A 690 34.34 -7.99 -10.56
N MET A 691 34.60 -9.12 -9.91
CA MET A 691 33.95 -9.42 -8.63
C MET A 691 34.82 -8.81 -7.52
N VAL A 692 34.22 -7.94 -6.72
CA VAL A 692 34.87 -7.21 -5.64
C VAL A 692 34.21 -7.52 -4.30
N THR A 693 34.99 -7.50 -3.22
CA THR A 693 34.48 -7.63 -1.86
C THR A 693 35.11 -6.59 -0.95
N CYS A 694 34.40 -6.23 0.12
CA CYS A 694 34.94 -5.40 1.19
C CYS A 694 34.39 -5.91 2.52
N VAL A 695 35.25 -6.60 3.27
CA VAL A 695 34.97 -7.09 4.61
C VAL A 695 35.33 -5.97 5.59
N LYS A 696 34.45 -5.68 6.57
CA LYS A 696 34.52 -4.50 7.44
C LYS A 696 34.40 -3.18 6.68
N ALA A 697 33.55 -3.13 5.67
CA ALA A 697 33.28 -1.92 4.91
C ALA A 697 32.76 -0.79 5.81
N GLY A 698 31.89 -1.11 6.77
CA GLY A 698 31.39 -0.16 7.78
C GLY A 698 32.45 0.39 8.74
N ASP A 699 33.63 -0.24 8.81
CA ASP A 699 34.78 0.24 9.59
C ASP A 699 35.79 1.01 8.70
N GLY A 700 35.43 1.30 7.45
CA GLY A 700 36.26 2.04 6.50
C GLY A 700 37.33 1.20 5.78
N ALA A 701 37.22 -0.13 5.79
CA ALA A 701 38.13 -0.99 5.04
C ALA A 701 38.06 -0.73 3.52
N SER A 702 39.13 -1.10 2.81
CA SER A 702 39.21 -0.97 1.35
C SER A 702 38.65 -2.18 0.62
N GLU A 703 38.21 -1.94 -0.61
CA GLU A 703 37.72 -2.96 -1.52
C GLU A 703 38.87 -3.85 -2.05
N SER A 704 38.58 -5.14 -2.27
CA SER A 704 39.51 -6.13 -2.81
C SER A 704 38.91 -6.85 -4.02
N VAL A 705 39.66 -6.90 -5.11
CA VAL A 705 39.27 -7.61 -6.34
C VAL A 705 39.53 -9.10 -6.15
N GLN A 706 38.47 -9.92 -6.29
CA GLN A 706 38.57 -11.38 -6.16
C GLN A 706 38.83 -12.07 -7.50
N ALA A 707 38.22 -11.55 -8.58
CA ALA A 707 38.40 -12.04 -9.94
C ALA A 707 37.99 -10.97 -10.94
N SER A 708 38.54 -11.03 -12.15
CA SER A 708 38.20 -10.13 -13.25
C SER A 708 38.14 -10.86 -14.59
N VAL A 709 37.35 -10.33 -15.52
CA VAL A 709 37.27 -10.79 -16.90
C VAL A 709 37.04 -9.61 -17.85
N THR A 710 37.71 -9.61 -18.99
CA THR A 710 37.48 -8.63 -20.06
C THR A 710 36.29 -9.08 -20.90
N LEU A 711 35.36 -8.15 -21.14
CA LEU A 711 34.15 -8.36 -21.92
C LEU A 711 34.30 -7.75 -23.32
N PRO A 712 33.71 -8.38 -24.36
CA PRO A 712 33.76 -7.88 -25.72
C PRO A 712 32.76 -6.72 -25.97
N SER A 713 31.84 -6.47 -25.04
CA SER A 713 30.77 -5.48 -25.15
C SER A 713 30.54 -4.75 -23.83
N ASN A 714 29.83 -3.63 -23.92
CA ASN A 714 29.40 -2.82 -22.77
C ASN A 714 28.03 -3.23 -22.22
N GLU A 715 27.43 -4.27 -22.79
CA GLU A 715 26.15 -4.85 -22.39
C GLU A 715 26.39 -6.23 -21.79
N VAL A 716 25.82 -6.49 -20.61
CA VAL A 716 26.04 -7.71 -19.84
C VAL A 716 24.85 -8.01 -18.94
N TYR A 717 24.61 -9.28 -18.69
CA TYR A 717 23.67 -9.74 -17.67
C TYR A 717 24.44 -10.02 -16.39
N LEU A 718 24.04 -9.40 -15.28
CA LEU A 718 24.65 -9.57 -13.97
C LEU A 718 23.70 -10.36 -13.07
N ARG A 719 24.24 -11.31 -12.30
CA ARG A 719 23.45 -12.18 -11.43
C ARG A 719 24.16 -12.41 -10.11
N VAL A 720 23.36 -12.46 -9.04
CA VAL A 720 23.74 -13.00 -7.74
C VAL A 720 22.68 -14.00 -7.29
N ALA A 721 23.11 -15.21 -6.92
CA ALA A 721 22.27 -16.20 -6.24
C ALA A 721 22.61 -16.18 -4.76
N VAL A 722 21.60 -15.96 -3.91
CA VAL A 722 21.71 -15.96 -2.46
C VAL A 722 21.10 -17.26 -1.93
N LYS A 723 21.84 -17.99 -1.11
CA LYS A 723 21.40 -19.23 -0.46
C LYS A 723 21.51 -19.14 1.06
N GLY A 724 20.49 -19.59 1.77
CA GLY A 724 20.45 -19.62 3.23
C GLY A 724 20.69 -18.24 3.86
N MET A 725 20.14 -17.19 3.25
CA MET A 725 20.28 -15.76 3.59
C MET A 725 21.68 -15.17 3.41
N ARG A 726 22.73 -15.98 3.30
CA ARG A 726 24.11 -15.52 3.51
C ARG A 726 25.05 -15.78 2.35
N ASP A 727 24.88 -16.89 1.65
CA ASP A 727 25.87 -17.33 0.67
C ASP A 727 25.56 -16.73 -0.70
N CYS A 728 26.37 -15.76 -1.13
CA CYS A 728 26.17 -15.00 -2.35
C CYS A 728 27.15 -15.46 -3.44
N ALA A 729 26.62 -16.14 -4.46
CA ALA A 729 27.39 -16.57 -5.63
C ALA A 729 27.13 -15.63 -6.82
N PHE A 730 28.18 -14.96 -7.29
CA PHE A 730 28.09 -14.01 -8.41
C PHE A 730 28.40 -14.68 -9.75
N SER A 731 27.65 -14.30 -10.77
CA SER A 731 27.82 -14.78 -12.14
C SER A 731 27.39 -13.74 -13.16
N TYR A 732 27.85 -13.89 -14.40
CA TYR A 732 27.50 -13.01 -15.50
C TYR A 732 27.18 -13.79 -16.77
N SER A 733 26.48 -13.17 -17.71
CA SER A 733 26.18 -13.76 -19.02
C SER A 733 26.27 -12.71 -20.12
N LEU A 734 26.62 -13.15 -21.33
CA LEU A 734 26.64 -12.34 -22.55
C LEU A 734 25.41 -12.59 -23.45
N ASP A 735 24.68 -13.68 -23.22
CA ASP A 735 23.52 -14.10 -24.02
C ASP A 735 22.21 -14.15 -23.22
N GLY A 736 22.28 -13.90 -21.91
CA GLY A 736 21.16 -13.99 -20.97
C GLY A 736 20.71 -15.42 -20.66
N ARG A 737 21.43 -16.44 -21.15
CA ARG A 737 21.09 -17.87 -21.02
C ARG A 737 22.15 -18.62 -20.24
N THR A 738 23.41 -18.49 -20.63
CA THR A 738 24.53 -19.20 -20.02
C THR A 738 25.26 -18.27 -19.05
N PHE A 739 25.16 -18.56 -17.75
CA PHE A 739 25.81 -17.77 -16.71
C PHE A 739 27.13 -18.40 -16.27
N LYS A 740 28.21 -17.60 -16.30
CA LYS A 740 29.55 -17.97 -15.87
C LYS A 740 29.81 -17.42 -14.46
N PRO A 741 30.25 -18.23 -13.49
CA PRO A 741 30.62 -17.73 -12.17
C PRO A 741 31.83 -16.78 -12.27
N LEU A 742 31.88 -15.79 -11.38
CA LEU A 742 33.03 -14.89 -11.26
C LEU A 742 33.35 -14.64 -9.78
N GLY A 743 34.57 -14.98 -9.37
CA GLY A 743 35.03 -14.85 -7.98
C GLY A 743 34.61 -16.02 -7.09
N THR A 744 34.75 -15.82 -5.78
CA THR A 744 34.39 -16.78 -4.73
C THR A 744 33.02 -16.45 -4.13
N VAL A 745 32.43 -17.40 -3.39
CA VAL A 745 31.17 -17.16 -2.65
C VAL A 745 31.42 -16.12 -1.56
N PHE A 746 30.74 -14.98 -1.67
CA PHE A 746 30.73 -13.95 -0.64
C PHE A 746 29.75 -14.32 0.47
N LYS A 747 30.06 -13.96 1.71
CA LYS A 747 29.17 -14.17 2.87
C LYS A 747 28.56 -12.82 3.25
N ALA A 748 27.27 -12.66 2.99
CA ALA A 748 26.54 -11.45 3.38
C ALA A 748 26.61 -11.23 4.90
N ARG A 749 26.64 -9.95 5.26
CA ARG A 749 26.53 -9.44 6.62
C ARG A 749 25.44 -8.38 6.62
N GLU A 750 24.68 -8.30 7.69
CA GLU A 750 23.69 -7.25 7.93
C GLU A 750 24.28 -5.84 7.81
N GLY A 751 23.43 -4.86 7.51
CA GLY A 751 23.76 -3.46 7.69
C GLY A 751 23.63 -3.04 9.16
N GLN A 752 23.93 -1.78 9.47
CA GLN A 752 23.71 -1.25 10.82
C GLN A 752 22.20 -1.10 11.08
N TRP A 753 21.62 -2.00 11.89
CA TRP A 753 20.19 -2.10 12.23
C TRP A 753 19.23 -2.50 11.09
N ILE A 754 19.78 -2.83 9.92
CA ILE A 754 19.03 -3.26 8.73
C ILE A 754 19.59 -4.57 8.19
N GLY A 755 18.79 -5.30 7.42
CA GLY A 755 19.27 -6.42 6.61
C GLY A 755 20.27 -5.97 5.53
N ALA A 756 21.00 -6.96 4.98
CA ALA A 756 21.70 -6.78 3.73
C ALA A 756 20.70 -6.47 2.62
N LYS A 757 21.12 -5.66 1.66
CA LYS A 757 20.30 -5.24 0.52
C LYS A 757 20.95 -5.64 -0.79
N VAL A 758 20.13 -5.90 -1.80
CA VAL A 758 20.58 -6.20 -3.17
C VAL A 758 20.23 -5.05 -4.08
N GLY A 759 21.10 -4.70 -5.02
CA GLY A 759 20.75 -3.67 -6.00
C GLY A 759 21.92 -3.14 -6.80
N LEU A 760 21.77 -1.91 -7.26
CA LEU A 760 22.52 -1.34 -8.36
C LEU A 760 23.31 -0.10 -7.93
N PHE A 761 24.41 0.15 -8.61
CA PHE A 761 25.18 1.39 -8.45
C PHE A 761 25.76 1.84 -9.78
N CYS A 762 25.98 3.16 -9.90
CA CYS A 762 26.78 3.77 -10.96
C CYS A 762 27.54 4.93 -10.36
N THR A 763 28.87 4.87 -10.32
CA THR A 763 29.69 5.80 -9.54
C THR A 763 30.90 6.31 -10.31
N ARG A 764 31.38 7.48 -9.91
CA ARG A 764 32.60 8.11 -10.44
C ARG A 764 33.46 8.70 -9.33
N PRO A 765 34.79 8.61 -9.44
CA PRO A 765 35.71 9.02 -8.38
C PRO A 765 35.90 10.53 -8.28
N ALA A 766 35.60 11.28 -9.35
CA ALA A 766 35.80 12.73 -9.40
C ALA A 766 34.62 13.45 -10.06
N TRP A 767 34.42 14.71 -9.65
CA TRP A 767 33.45 15.59 -10.28
C TRP A 767 33.88 16.00 -11.70
N LYS A 768 32.91 16.04 -12.62
CA LYS A 768 33.04 16.57 -13.97
C LYS A 768 31.67 17.02 -14.49
N ASN A 769 31.67 18.01 -15.38
CA ASN A 769 30.47 18.53 -16.05
C ASN A 769 29.71 17.50 -16.90
N ASP A 770 30.31 16.34 -17.16
CA ASP A 770 29.72 15.26 -17.95
C ASP A 770 29.97 13.91 -17.24
N SER A 771 28.92 13.10 -17.10
CA SER A 771 28.93 11.79 -16.44
C SER A 771 28.62 10.68 -17.43
N GLY A 772 29.23 9.52 -17.25
CA GLY A 772 28.72 8.29 -17.82
C GLY A 772 27.45 7.81 -17.10
N TYR A 773 26.89 6.71 -17.61
CA TYR A 773 25.64 6.17 -17.10
C TYR A 773 25.49 4.68 -17.40
N MET A 774 24.61 4.03 -16.66
CA MET A 774 24.17 2.65 -16.86
C MET A 774 22.68 2.64 -17.21
N ASP A 775 22.34 2.06 -18.36
CA ASP A 775 20.95 1.72 -18.71
C ASP A 775 20.64 0.32 -18.17
N VAL A 776 19.55 0.19 -17.43
CA VAL A 776 19.10 -1.05 -16.79
C VAL A 776 17.75 -1.42 -17.39
N ASP A 777 17.71 -2.51 -18.14
CA ASP A 777 16.53 -2.99 -18.87
C ASP A 777 15.46 -3.51 -17.88
N TRP A 778 15.87 -4.41 -16.99
CA TRP A 778 15.01 -4.97 -15.95
C TRP A 778 15.84 -5.50 -14.77
N PHE A 779 15.18 -5.69 -13.63
CA PHE A 779 15.69 -6.38 -12.45
C PHE A 779 14.68 -7.45 -12.06
N ARG A 780 15.09 -8.72 -12.08
CA ARG A 780 14.19 -9.85 -11.80
C ARG A 780 14.72 -10.67 -10.65
N VAL A 781 13.81 -11.02 -9.76
CA VAL A 781 14.04 -11.98 -8.69
C VAL A 781 13.28 -13.26 -9.00
N THR A 782 13.99 -14.38 -8.91
CA THR A 782 13.45 -15.73 -9.10
C THR A 782 13.94 -16.64 -7.97
N PRO A 783 13.35 -17.82 -7.80
CA PRO A 783 13.88 -18.85 -6.89
C PRO A 783 15.35 -19.18 -7.13
#